data_AF-A0A936G887-F1
#
_entry.id   AF-A0A936G887-F1
#
_cell.length_a   1.000
_cell.length_b   1.000
_cell.length_c   1.000
_cell.angle_alpha   90.00
_cell.angle_beta   90.00
_cell.angle_gamma   90.00
#
_symmetry.space_group_name_H-M   'P 1'
#
loop_
_entity.id
_entity.type
_entity.pdbx_description
1 polymer ?
#
loop_
_entity_poly.entity_id
_entity_poly.type
_entity_poly.pdbx_seq_one_letter_code
_entity_poly.pdbx_strand_id
1 'polypeptide(L)'
;MRNFFALLLSLSLLLSAVPSVQAQESSASAILYNAEASAFPVISAFVDVIDAQKIFASGLKPEAVTVIENGVPLPSDSLNEIAIPLQLVVAVNQGAPLDARNANGLSRFQRVMQIIAQWAQGRPADLPDDLSLVSQAGPVINHANPTDFIVGLTGFQPDLRAATTNLQSLATAIETVSAQTPRLGMKRAILFITPQMEDPNLAASIEPYIQRATENNIRVFVWYVDANTTFTNTSAAVFNNLAIQTGGTMFQYSGEERFPDPEVYFSALRRVYSLTYTSRASVTGDYPMSVQASLPSGSVTSNELKFSVDIQPPNPFPVAPPLQITRQAPEDDPFNTELLLPETQDIEIIIEFPDGHPRPLTRTTLFVDGVIMDENTAEPFNIFTWDLKTYSSSGPHMITVEAVDILGLNRVSMGLPITVTVVKPPSGPAALLARYRTPITFGAIILAGLVLFFILLSGRLRIPSLRAAQETRRAEADPLTQTIQTSAVEETGPVAVAMAGKPKKRRILPAKTESAPKSGKEAAASFIRINPDGQFAAVAPIPLAEKEIVFGTDPVQCTQIMDDPSISSVHARLRLTDDGGYLLQDSNSIAGTWVNYEPVPREGYRLGHGDMVHFGQLMYRFMMKTPSAVPTPKITVQPVEE
;
A
#
# COMPACT_ATOMS: atom_id res chain seq x y z
N MET A 1 -77.54 -15.57 18.11
CA MET A 1 -76.58 -15.90 17.04
C MET A 1 -76.52 -14.86 15.92
N ARG A 2 -77.63 -14.48 15.25
CA ARG A 2 -77.61 -13.54 14.10
C ARG A 2 -76.87 -12.20 14.35
N ASN A 3 -77.01 -11.61 15.54
CA ASN A 3 -76.35 -10.35 15.88
C ASN A 3 -74.83 -10.48 16.14
N PHE A 4 -74.34 -11.67 16.48
CA PHE A 4 -72.91 -11.93 16.70
C PHE A 4 -72.15 -12.04 15.37
N PHE A 5 -72.80 -12.61 14.36
CA PHE A 5 -72.23 -12.73 13.01
C PHE A 5 -72.09 -11.35 12.33
N ALA A 6 -73.06 -10.45 12.54
CA ALA A 6 -72.98 -9.07 12.06
C ALA A 6 -71.81 -8.28 12.69
N LEU A 7 -71.53 -8.51 13.98
CA LEU A 7 -70.41 -7.88 14.69
C LEU A 7 -69.04 -8.40 14.23
N LEU A 8 -68.94 -9.70 13.92
CA LEU A 8 -67.73 -10.29 13.35
C LEU A 8 -67.47 -9.82 11.91
N LEU A 9 -68.53 -9.63 11.11
CA LEU A 9 -68.40 -9.13 9.74
C LEU A 9 -68.00 -7.65 9.68
N SER A 10 -68.51 -6.81 10.60
CA SER A 10 -68.08 -5.41 10.68
C SER A 10 -66.64 -5.28 11.20
N LEU A 11 -66.22 -6.16 12.11
CA LEU A 11 -64.84 -6.18 12.62
C LEU A 11 -63.83 -6.67 11.56
N SER A 12 -64.21 -7.60 10.68
CA SER A 12 -63.34 -8.03 9.56
C SER A 12 -63.21 -6.96 8.46
N LEU A 13 -64.26 -6.15 8.24
CA LEU A 13 -64.21 -5.02 7.32
C LEU A 13 -63.36 -3.84 7.84
N LEU A 14 -63.23 -3.71 9.16
CA LEU A 14 -62.34 -2.71 9.79
C LEU A 14 -60.86 -3.12 9.79
N LEU A 15 -60.54 -4.40 9.64
CA LEU A 15 -59.16 -4.92 9.56
C LEU A 15 -58.59 -5.01 8.14
N SER A 16 -59.39 -4.69 7.11
CA SER A 16 -58.97 -4.71 5.70
C SER A 16 -58.61 -3.34 5.12
N ALA A 17 -58.65 -2.27 5.94
CA ALA A 17 -58.13 -0.95 5.61
C ALA A 17 -56.59 -0.92 5.72
N VAL A 18 -55.90 -1.65 4.85
CA VAL A 18 -54.49 -1.35 4.56
C VAL A 18 -54.48 0.04 3.93
N PRO A 19 -53.75 1.04 4.49
CA PRO A 19 -53.60 2.30 3.80
C PRO A 19 -52.86 2.02 2.50
N SER A 20 -53.53 2.20 1.37
CA SER A 20 -52.86 2.38 0.10
C SER A 20 -51.99 3.62 0.25
N VAL A 21 -50.70 3.41 0.50
CA VAL A 21 -49.68 4.45 0.33
C VAL A 21 -49.76 4.82 -1.15
N GLN A 22 -50.53 5.86 -1.46
CA GLN A 22 -50.33 6.59 -2.68
C GLN A 22 -48.91 7.11 -2.59
N ALA A 23 -48.02 6.50 -3.37
CA ALA A 23 -46.81 7.17 -3.80
C ALA A 23 -47.28 8.40 -4.57
N GLN A 24 -47.48 9.50 -3.83
CA GLN A 24 -47.51 10.83 -4.40
C GLN A 24 -46.22 10.92 -5.22
N GLU A 25 -46.34 11.22 -6.51
CA GLU A 25 -45.20 11.35 -7.43
C GLU A 25 -44.30 12.48 -6.93
N SER A 26 -43.42 12.12 -6.00
CA SER A 26 -42.51 13.04 -5.37
C SER A 26 -41.49 13.43 -6.43
N SER A 27 -41.44 14.71 -6.77
CA SER A 27 -40.42 15.23 -7.68
C SER A 27 -39.01 15.15 -7.07
N ALA A 28 -38.91 14.76 -5.80
CA ALA A 28 -37.66 14.44 -5.13
C ALA A 28 -37.03 13.20 -5.76
N SER A 29 -35.72 13.26 -5.97
CA SER A 29 -34.92 12.18 -6.57
C SER A 29 -33.60 12.04 -5.84
N ALA A 30 -33.03 10.84 -5.87
CA ALA A 30 -31.65 10.61 -5.47
C ALA A 30 -30.91 9.95 -6.63
N ILE A 31 -29.65 10.33 -6.86
CA ILE A 31 -28.81 9.77 -7.93
C ILE A 31 -27.47 9.39 -7.31
N LEU A 32 -27.07 8.14 -7.54
CA LEU A 32 -25.81 7.56 -7.09
C LEU A 32 -24.87 7.44 -8.31
N TYR A 33 -23.70 8.07 -8.26
CA TYR A 33 -22.79 8.18 -9.42
C TYR A 33 -21.69 7.11 -9.48
N ASN A 34 -21.26 6.60 -8.34
CA ASN A 34 -20.22 5.57 -8.22
C ASN A 34 -20.39 4.76 -6.93
N ALA A 35 -19.76 3.60 -6.86
CA ALA A 35 -19.55 2.82 -5.65
C ALA A 35 -18.10 2.32 -5.68
N GLU A 36 -17.23 3.00 -4.93
CA GLU A 36 -15.77 2.82 -4.98
C GLU A 36 -15.29 2.01 -3.76
N ALA A 37 -14.60 0.90 -4.03
CA ALA A 37 -14.20 -0.10 -3.06
C ALA A 37 -12.67 -0.16 -2.83
N SER A 38 -11.88 0.73 -3.43
CA SER A 38 -10.42 0.74 -3.25
C SER A 38 -9.96 0.83 -1.78
N ALA A 39 -10.77 1.43 -0.90
CA ALA A 39 -10.52 1.56 0.54
C ALA A 39 -11.26 0.52 1.41
N PHE A 40 -11.66 -0.63 0.83
CA PHE A 40 -12.41 -1.69 1.51
C PHE A 40 -11.80 -2.07 2.89
N PRO A 41 -12.62 -2.18 3.97
CA PRO A 41 -14.08 -2.28 4.00
C PRO A 41 -14.83 -0.95 3.87
N VAL A 42 -14.15 0.20 3.82
CA VAL A 42 -14.81 1.48 3.62
C VAL A 42 -15.12 1.65 2.14
N ILE A 43 -16.40 1.74 1.83
CA ILE A 43 -16.90 2.04 0.48
C ILE A 43 -17.25 3.52 0.42
N SER A 44 -16.93 4.17 -0.70
CA SER A 44 -17.22 5.59 -0.93
C SER A 44 -18.07 5.81 -2.18
N ALA A 45 -18.94 6.82 -2.14
CA ALA A 45 -19.88 7.11 -3.22
C ALA A 45 -20.26 8.60 -3.26
N PHE A 46 -20.63 9.09 -4.44
CA PHE A 46 -21.24 10.40 -4.62
C PHE A 46 -22.75 10.29 -4.81
N VAL A 47 -23.50 11.06 -4.03
CA VAL A 47 -24.96 11.09 -4.03
C VAL A 47 -25.48 12.49 -4.31
N ASP A 48 -26.26 12.65 -5.38
CA ASP A 48 -27.15 13.80 -5.54
C ASP A 48 -28.46 13.52 -4.81
N VAL A 49 -28.95 14.48 -4.02
CA VAL A 49 -30.28 14.40 -3.39
C VAL A 49 -31.02 15.68 -3.72
N ILE A 50 -32.15 15.52 -4.39
CA ILE A 50 -32.97 16.58 -4.94
C ILE A 50 -34.33 16.53 -4.26
N ASP A 51 -34.82 17.69 -3.81
CA ASP A 51 -36.11 17.82 -3.14
C ASP A 51 -37.31 17.88 -4.12
N ALA A 52 -38.52 17.97 -3.57
CA ALA A 52 -39.74 18.09 -4.37
C ALA A 52 -39.85 19.41 -5.16
N GLN A 53 -38.94 20.36 -4.94
CA GLN A 53 -38.83 21.63 -5.68
C GLN A 53 -37.77 21.55 -6.81
N LYS A 54 -37.17 20.38 -7.05
CA LYS A 54 -36.04 20.14 -7.97
C LYS A 54 -34.73 20.85 -7.57
N ILE A 55 -34.60 21.25 -6.31
CA ILE A 55 -33.42 21.92 -5.74
C ILE A 55 -32.56 20.88 -5.00
N PHE A 56 -31.24 21.12 -4.91
CA PHE A 56 -30.35 20.29 -4.10
C PHE A 56 -30.72 20.37 -2.62
N ALA A 57 -31.03 19.23 -2.00
CA ALA A 57 -31.37 19.13 -0.58
C ALA A 57 -30.09 19.29 0.26
N SER A 58 -29.68 20.53 0.52
CA SER A 58 -28.48 20.89 1.29
C SER A 58 -28.64 20.64 2.81
N GLY A 59 -27.53 20.39 3.50
CA GLY A 59 -27.49 20.24 4.96
C GLY A 59 -28.05 18.93 5.52
N LEU A 60 -28.15 17.88 4.70
CA LEU A 60 -28.44 16.53 5.19
C LEU A 60 -27.30 16.03 6.08
N LYS A 61 -27.67 15.23 7.08
CA LYS A 61 -26.73 14.58 8.00
C LYS A 61 -26.66 13.07 7.72
N PRO A 62 -25.61 12.37 8.19
CA PRO A 62 -25.51 10.91 8.03
C PRO A 62 -26.77 10.17 8.52
N GLU A 63 -27.40 10.60 9.61
CA GLU A 63 -28.58 9.90 10.16
C GLU A 63 -29.84 10.03 9.28
N ALA A 64 -29.84 10.94 8.30
CA ALA A 64 -30.90 11.06 7.30
C ALA A 64 -30.68 10.14 6.09
N VAL A 65 -29.54 9.42 6.00
CA VAL A 65 -29.14 8.62 4.85
C VAL A 65 -28.76 7.20 5.26
N THR A 66 -29.49 6.22 4.71
CA THR A 66 -29.27 4.79 4.89
C THR A 66 -28.75 4.19 3.60
N VAL A 67 -27.66 3.42 3.67
CA VAL A 67 -27.15 2.64 2.54
C VAL A 67 -27.86 1.29 2.50
N ILE A 68 -28.22 0.80 1.33
CA ILE A 68 -28.84 -0.51 1.15
C ILE A 68 -27.86 -1.37 0.34
N GLU A 69 -27.11 -2.24 1.01
CA GLU A 69 -26.15 -3.18 0.43
C GLU A 69 -26.78 -4.58 0.39
N ASN A 70 -26.91 -5.21 -0.78
CA ASN A 70 -27.60 -6.51 -0.95
C ASN A 70 -29.02 -6.56 -0.33
N GLY A 71 -29.73 -5.43 -0.30
CA GLY A 71 -31.04 -5.31 0.35
C GLY A 71 -30.99 -5.18 1.88
N VAL A 72 -29.81 -5.17 2.49
CA VAL A 72 -29.60 -4.95 3.93
C VAL A 72 -29.36 -3.46 4.19
N PRO A 73 -30.14 -2.81 5.08
CA PRO A 73 -29.90 -1.43 5.47
C PRO A 73 -28.67 -1.33 6.40
N LEU A 74 -27.75 -0.44 6.05
CA LEU A 74 -26.54 -0.08 6.79
C LEU A 74 -26.55 1.44 7.06
N PRO A 75 -26.06 1.90 8.23
CA PRO A 75 -25.90 3.33 8.48
C PRO A 75 -24.83 3.91 7.54
N SER A 76 -24.94 5.21 7.23
CA SER A 76 -23.80 5.94 6.68
C SER A 76 -22.83 6.33 7.79
N ASP A 77 -21.53 6.18 7.55
CA ASP A 77 -20.46 6.57 8.49
C ASP A 77 -20.14 8.06 8.36
N SER A 78 -20.16 8.59 7.13
CA SER A 78 -20.06 10.02 6.87
C SER A 78 -20.87 10.45 5.66
N LEU A 79 -21.35 11.69 5.70
CA LEU A 79 -22.10 12.34 4.63
C LEU A 79 -21.68 13.81 4.60
N ASN A 80 -20.82 14.17 3.66
CA ASN A 80 -20.24 15.50 3.55
C ASN A 80 -20.74 16.20 2.29
N GLU A 81 -21.40 17.35 2.44
CA GLU A 81 -21.73 18.19 1.29
C GLU A 81 -20.44 18.84 0.74
N ILE A 82 -20.09 18.52 -0.50
CA ILE A 82 -18.88 19.03 -1.16
C ILE A 82 -19.22 19.86 -2.39
N ALA A 83 -18.35 20.83 -2.69
CA ALA A 83 -18.40 21.59 -3.92
C ALA A 83 -17.78 20.78 -5.07
N ILE A 84 -18.45 20.77 -6.23
CA ILE A 84 -17.99 20.17 -7.48
C ILE A 84 -18.11 21.19 -8.62
N PRO A 85 -17.24 21.12 -9.65
CA PRO A 85 -17.37 22.00 -10.81
C PRO A 85 -18.60 21.60 -11.65
N LEU A 86 -19.13 22.58 -12.38
CA LEU A 86 -20.21 22.40 -13.35
C LEU A 86 -19.64 22.15 -14.75
N GLN A 87 -20.24 21.24 -15.52
CA GLN A 87 -20.09 21.23 -16.98
C GLN A 87 -21.18 22.11 -17.60
N LEU A 88 -20.82 23.25 -18.19
CA LEU A 88 -21.76 24.21 -18.77
C LEU A 88 -21.44 24.47 -20.24
N VAL A 89 -22.45 24.31 -21.10
CA VAL A 89 -22.37 24.78 -22.49
C VAL A 89 -23.25 26.01 -22.68
N VAL A 90 -22.64 27.13 -23.06
CA VAL A 90 -23.36 28.31 -23.54
C VAL A 90 -23.61 28.13 -25.03
N ALA A 91 -24.87 28.19 -25.44
CA ALA A 91 -25.30 27.87 -26.80
C ALA A 91 -26.03 29.07 -27.43
N VAL A 92 -25.50 29.60 -28.52
CA VAL A 92 -26.02 30.82 -29.17
C VAL A 92 -26.76 30.49 -30.47
N ASN A 93 -28.08 30.56 -30.42
CA ASN A 93 -28.95 30.56 -31.59
C ASN A 93 -28.97 31.97 -32.19
N GLN A 94 -28.20 32.17 -33.25
CA GLN A 94 -27.99 33.48 -33.89
C GLN A 94 -29.23 33.95 -34.68
N GLY A 95 -29.45 35.25 -34.70
CA GLY A 95 -30.51 35.87 -35.51
C GLY A 95 -30.61 37.37 -35.29
N ALA A 96 -31.25 38.06 -36.24
CA ALA A 96 -31.29 39.53 -36.28
C ALA A 96 -31.78 40.22 -35.00
N PRO A 97 -32.74 39.69 -34.20
CA PRO A 97 -33.16 40.32 -32.95
C PRO A 97 -32.05 40.45 -31.89
N LEU A 98 -30.98 39.64 -31.98
CA LEU A 98 -29.83 39.73 -31.09
C LEU A 98 -28.92 40.93 -31.40
N ASP A 99 -28.91 41.45 -32.63
CA ASP A 99 -28.18 42.69 -33.00
C ASP A 99 -28.98 43.97 -32.68
N ALA A 100 -30.21 43.88 -32.18
CA ALA A 100 -30.97 45.06 -31.75
C ALA A 100 -30.17 45.88 -30.73
N ARG A 101 -30.00 47.18 -30.99
CA ARG A 101 -29.08 48.07 -30.25
C ARG A 101 -29.82 49.04 -29.35
N ASN A 102 -29.27 49.28 -28.16
CA ASN A 102 -29.74 50.34 -27.28
C ASN A 102 -29.21 51.72 -27.72
N ALA A 103 -29.61 52.78 -27.01
CA ALA A 103 -29.20 54.16 -27.30
C ALA A 103 -27.67 54.40 -27.27
N ASN A 104 -26.90 53.52 -26.62
CA ASN A 104 -25.44 53.58 -26.55
C ASN A 104 -24.76 52.73 -27.64
N GLY A 105 -25.52 52.18 -28.59
CA GLY A 105 -25.00 51.37 -29.70
C GLY A 105 -24.63 49.92 -29.33
N LEU A 106 -24.83 49.50 -28.08
CA LEU A 106 -24.58 48.14 -27.60
C LEU A 106 -25.73 47.22 -28.04
N SER A 107 -25.42 46.09 -28.68
CA SER A 107 -26.44 45.10 -29.05
C SER A 107 -26.88 44.23 -27.86
N ARG A 108 -28.08 43.64 -27.94
CA ARG A 108 -28.56 42.66 -26.96
C ARG A 108 -27.56 41.50 -26.79
N PHE A 109 -27.01 40.99 -27.89
CA PHE A 109 -25.95 39.97 -27.87
C PHE A 109 -24.73 40.42 -27.06
N GLN A 110 -24.18 41.60 -27.36
CA GLN A 110 -23.02 42.12 -26.63
C GLN A 110 -23.31 42.26 -25.13
N ARG A 111 -24.53 42.67 -24.76
CA ARG A 111 -24.95 42.75 -23.36
C ARG A 111 -25.02 41.36 -22.69
N VAL A 112 -25.57 40.36 -23.38
CA VAL A 112 -25.62 38.96 -22.89
C VAL A 112 -24.20 38.41 -22.67
N MET A 113 -23.30 38.58 -23.64
CA MET A 113 -21.91 38.13 -23.54
C MET A 113 -21.17 38.83 -22.39
N GLN A 114 -21.40 40.12 -22.15
CA GLN A 114 -20.81 40.84 -21.00
C GLN A 114 -21.23 40.25 -19.65
N ILE A 115 -22.51 39.88 -19.48
CA ILE A 115 -22.99 39.29 -18.22
C ILE A 115 -22.34 37.92 -17.98
N ILE A 116 -22.25 37.09 -19.03
CA ILE A 116 -21.63 35.77 -18.96
C ILE A 116 -20.11 35.89 -18.71
N ALA A 117 -19.43 36.84 -19.36
CA ALA A 117 -18.01 37.11 -19.10
C ALA A 117 -17.78 37.56 -17.65
N GLN A 118 -18.57 38.50 -17.15
CA GLN A 118 -18.47 39.00 -15.77
C GLN A 118 -18.72 37.89 -14.74
N TRP A 119 -19.69 37.01 -15.00
CA TRP A 119 -19.95 35.84 -14.16
C TRP A 119 -18.79 34.84 -14.20
N ALA A 120 -18.25 34.53 -15.38
CA ALA A 120 -17.11 33.62 -15.55
C ALA A 120 -15.85 34.15 -14.84
N GLN A 121 -15.62 35.48 -14.83
CA GLN A 121 -14.54 36.13 -14.08
C GLN A 121 -14.67 35.98 -12.56
N GLY A 122 -15.90 35.78 -12.05
CA GLY A 122 -16.16 35.57 -10.63
C GLY A 122 -16.01 34.12 -10.15
N ARG A 123 -15.66 33.19 -11.05
CA ARG A 123 -15.55 31.76 -10.71
C ARG A 123 -14.23 31.45 -9.96
N PRO A 124 -14.26 30.57 -8.95
CA PRO A 124 -13.07 30.17 -8.20
C PRO A 124 -12.06 29.41 -9.08
N ALA A 125 -10.77 29.68 -8.89
CA ALA A 125 -9.69 29.12 -9.70
C ALA A 125 -9.22 27.72 -9.25
N ASP A 126 -9.47 27.35 -7.99
CA ASP A 126 -9.17 26.05 -7.39
C ASP A 126 -10.15 24.96 -7.84
N LEU A 127 -11.40 25.34 -8.15
CA LEU A 127 -12.45 24.44 -8.62
C LEU A 127 -13.04 24.94 -9.95
N PRO A 128 -12.24 24.99 -11.04
CA PRO A 128 -12.68 25.55 -12.31
C PRO A 128 -13.80 24.71 -12.92
N ASP A 129 -14.85 25.40 -13.38
CA ASP A 129 -15.91 24.79 -14.18
C ASP A 129 -15.39 24.39 -15.57
N ASP A 130 -16.07 23.42 -16.17
CA ASP A 130 -15.81 22.94 -17.52
C ASP A 130 -16.77 23.65 -18.49
N LEU A 131 -16.27 24.69 -19.17
CA LEU A 131 -17.08 25.64 -19.94
C LEU A 131 -16.87 25.48 -21.44
N SER A 132 -17.97 25.47 -22.21
CA SER A 132 -17.93 25.46 -23.68
C SER A 132 -18.86 26.53 -24.27
N LEU A 133 -18.52 27.03 -25.45
CA LEU A 133 -19.34 27.96 -26.24
C LEU A 133 -19.63 27.31 -27.59
N VAL A 134 -20.90 27.17 -27.94
CA VAL A 134 -21.34 26.62 -29.23
C VAL A 134 -22.25 27.58 -29.97
N SER A 135 -22.19 27.48 -31.29
CA SER A 135 -22.85 28.37 -32.25
C SER A 135 -23.66 27.54 -33.26
N GLN A 136 -24.44 28.18 -34.14
CA GLN A 136 -25.11 27.46 -35.24
C GLN A 136 -24.12 26.82 -36.23
N ALA A 137 -22.89 27.33 -36.32
CA ALA A 137 -21.83 26.77 -37.16
C ALA A 137 -21.05 25.63 -36.49
N GLY A 138 -21.38 25.28 -35.24
CA GLY A 138 -20.65 24.33 -34.41
C GLY A 138 -19.92 24.98 -33.22
N PRO A 139 -19.02 24.24 -32.57
CA PRO A 139 -18.27 24.71 -31.41
C PRO A 139 -17.36 25.91 -31.70
N VAL A 140 -17.25 26.82 -30.73
CA VAL A 140 -16.35 27.98 -30.73
C VAL A 140 -15.19 27.75 -29.76
N ILE A 141 -15.50 27.22 -28.57
CA ILE A 141 -14.52 26.70 -27.62
C ILE A 141 -15.15 25.51 -26.88
N ASN A 142 -14.37 24.46 -26.64
CA ASN A 142 -14.80 23.25 -25.94
C ASN A 142 -13.91 22.99 -24.73
N HIS A 143 -14.53 22.51 -23.66
CA HIS A 143 -13.88 22.06 -22.42
C HIS A 143 -12.81 23.01 -21.86
N ALA A 144 -13.14 24.30 -21.80
CA ALA A 144 -12.25 25.35 -21.36
C ALA A 144 -12.47 25.70 -19.89
N ASN A 145 -11.38 26.07 -19.19
CA ASN A 145 -11.47 26.74 -17.90
C ASN A 145 -12.09 28.15 -18.07
N PRO A 146 -12.51 28.83 -16.98
CA PRO A 146 -13.13 30.15 -17.07
C PRO A 146 -12.31 31.21 -17.81
N THR A 147 -10.97 31.21 -17.70
CA THR A 147 -10.10 32.19 -18.34
C THR A 147 -10.13 32.06 -19.86
N ASP A 148 -9.90 30.85 -20.36
CA ASP A 148 -9.88 30.58 -21.80
C ASP A 148 -11.27 30.70 -22.42
N PHE A 149 -12.32 30.30 -21.66
CA PHE A 149 -13.71 30.52 -22.05
C PHE A 149 -14.03 32.02 -22.25
N ILE A 150 -13.56 32.91 -21.38
CA ILE A 150 -13.75 34.37 -21.55
C ILE A 150 -13.05 34.88 -22.82
N VAL A 151 -11.88 34.34 -23.17
CA VAL A 151 -11.17 34.68 -24.42
C VAL A 151 -12.01 34.26 -25.63
N GLY A 152 -12.49 33.01 -25.66
CA GLY A 152 -13.37 32.51 -26.72
C GLY A 152 -14.68 33.31 -26.84
N LEU A 153 -15.32 33.64 -25.71
CA LEU A 153 -16.54 34.44 -25.64
C LEU A 153 -16.34 35.87 -26.15
N THR A 154 -15.17 36.47 -25.88
CA THR A 154 -14.83 37.84 -26.33
C THR A 154 -14.45 37.87 -27.82
N GLY A 155 -13.82 36.81 -28.32
CA GLY A 155 -13.49 36.64 -29.74
C GLY A 155 -14.70 36.30 -30.63
N PHE A 156 -15.78 35.78 -30.05
CA PHE A 156 -16.95 35.33 -30.80
C PHE A 156 -17.82 36.51 -31.32
N GLN A 157 -17.64 36.84 -32.60
CA GLN A 157 -18.36 37.93 -33.29
C GLN A 157 -19.12 37.41 -34.53
N PRO A 158 -20.27 36.73 -34.36
CA PRO A 158 -21.08 36.21 -35.47
C PRO A 158 -21.80 37.34 -36.24
N ASP A 159 -22.05 37.13 -37.54
CA ASP A 159 -22.98 37.97 -38.31
C ASP A 159 -24.43 37.61 -37.96
N LEU A 160 -24.93 38.25 -36.92
CA LEU A 160 -26.28 38.07 -36.41
C LEU A 160 -27.37 38.46 -37.42
N ARG A 161 -27.08 39.29 -38.44
CA ARG A 161 -28.08 39.72 -39.44
C ARG A 161 -28.18 38.77 -40.62
N ALA A 162 -27.06 38.10 -40.98
CA ALA A 162 -27.05 37.04 -41.98
C ALA A 162 -27.57 35.70 -41.44
N ALA A 163 -27.52 35.48 -40.11
CA ALA A 163 -27.93 34.23 -39.48
C ALA A 163 -29.46 34.04 -39.40
N THR A 164 -29.90 32.80 -39.67
CA THR A 164 -31.30 32.35 -39.53
C THR A 164 -31.45 31.38 -38.36
N THR A 165 -32.35 31.68 -37.44
CA THR A 165 -32.58 30.95 -36.19
C THR A 165 -32.94 29.48 -36.41
N ASN A 166 -32.26 28.56 -35.72
CA ASN A 166 -32.44 27.12 -35.86
C ASN A 166 -32.01 26.34 -34.59
N LEU A 167 -32.32 25.05 -34.52
CA LEU A 167 -31.99 24.21 -33.36
C LEU A 167 -30.56 23.61 -33.39
N GLN A 168 -29.72 23.92 -34.39
CA GLN A 168 -28.38 23.32 -34.53
C GLN A 168 -27.49 23.61 -33.33
N SER A 169 -27.53 24.85 -32.83
CA SER A 169 -26.77 25.26 -31.63
C SER A 169 -27.21 24.51 -30.36
N LEU A 170 -28.50 24.15 -30.22
CA LEU A 170 -29.00 23.33 -29.12
C LEU A 170 -28.59 21.85 -29.28
N ALA A 171 -28.66 21.32 -30.51
CA ALA A 171 -28.22 19.96 -30.82
C ALA A 171 -26.73 19.76 -30.47
N THR A 172 -25.87 20.63 -30.98
CA THR A 172 -24.44 20.63 -30.69
C THR A 172 -24.14 20.88 -29.20
N ALA A 173 -24.96 21.67 -28.49
CA ALA A 173 -24.79 21.85 -27.04
C ALA A 173 -25.04 20.56 -26.25
N ILE A 174 -26.10 19.81 -26.61
CA ILE A 174 -26.41 18.51 -25.99
C ILE A 174 -25.30 17.51 -26.30
N GLU A 175 -24.81 17.44 -27.54
CA GLU A 175 -23.69 16.57 -27.91
C GLU A 175 -22.40 16.92 -27.14
N THR A 176 -22.08 18.21 -27.00
CA THR A 176 -20.89 18.68 -26.28
C THR A 176 -20.98 18.36 -24.79
N VAL A 177 -22.12 18.61 -24.15
CA VAL A 177 -22.30 18.34 -22.71
C VAL A 177 -22.50 16.85 -22.40
N SER A 178 -22.90 16.02 -23.38
CA SER A 178 -22.98 14.56 -23.23
C SER A 178 -21.60 13.88 -23.16
N ALA A 179 -20.51 14.56 -23.54
CA ALA A 179 -19.15 14.05 -23.40
C ALA A 179 -18.81 13.68 -21.94
N GLN A 180 -17.94 12.69 -21.74
CA GLN A 180 -17.55 12.21 -20.42
C GLN A 180 -16.98 13.36 -19.57
N THR A 181 -17.49 13.53 -18.35
CA THR A 181 -17.08 14.63 -17.48
C THR A 181 -15.64 14.45 -16.98
N PRO A 182 -14.83 15.53 -16.88
CA PRO A 182 -13.47 15.44 -16.33
C PRO A 182 -13.37 14.91 -14.89
N ARG A 183 -14.47 15.00 -14.12
CA ARG A 183 -14.57 14.49 -12.75
C ARG A 183 -15.91 13.78 -12.56
N LEU A 184 -15.94 12.75 -11.71
CA LEU A 184 -17.17 12.06 -11.32
C LEU A 184 -18.10 13.01 -10.53
N GLY A 185 -19.41 12.80 -10.67
CA GLY A 185 -20.44 13.62 -10.03
C GLY A 185 -20.66 15.01 -10.65
N MET A 186 -19.82 15.48 -11.58
CA MET A 186 -20.04 16.75 -12.28
C MET A 186 -21.41 16.78 -12.97
N LYS A 187 -22.23 17.77 -12.61
CA LYS A 187 -23.55 17.96 -13.23
C LYS A 187 -23.43 18.72 -14.54
N ARG A 188 -24.48 18.61 -15.36
CA ARG A 188 -24.51 19.10 -16.74
C ARG A 188 -25.58 20.16 -16.93
N ALA A 189 -25.21 21.27 -17.55
CA ALA A 189 -26.13 22.35 -17.87
C ALA A 189 -25.89 22.93 -19.27
N ILE A 190 -26.96 23.49 -19.84
CA ILE A 190 -26.91 24.30 -21.06
C ILE A 190 -27.53 25.66 -20.74
N LEU A 191 -26.87 26.74 -21.15
CA LEU A 191 -27.46 28.07 -21.23
C LEU A 191 -27.74 28.40 -22.70
N PHE A 192 -28.99 28.20 -23.11
CA PHE A 192 -29.44 28.41 -24.49
C PHE A 192 -29.93 29.85 -24.68
N ILE A 193 -29.18 30.62 -25.47
CA ILE A 193 -29.49 32.00 -25.82
C ILE A 193 -30.18 31.99 -27.19
N THR A 194 -31.44 32.39 -27.25
CA THR A 194 -32.24 32.34 -28.48
C THR A 194 -33.18 33.54 -28.60
N PRO A 195 -33.33 34.13 -29.79
CA PRO A 195 -34.50 34.94 -30.13
C PRO A 195 -35.70 34.02 -30.47
N GLN A 196 -36.79 34.58 -30.97
CA GLN A 196 -37.93 33.80 -31.47
C GLN A 196 -37.54 32.91 -32.66
N MET A 197 -38.25 31.79 -32.82
CA MET A 197 -38.20 30.94 -34.01
C MET A 197 -39.59 30.87 -34.65
N GLU A 198 -39.67 31.09 -35.96
CA GLU A 198 -40.92 31.14 -36.73
C GLU A 198 -41.36 29.77 -37.29
N ASP A 199 -40.69 28.67 -36.92
CA ASP A 199 -41.07 27.30 -37.34
C ASP A 199 -42.41 26.89 -36.70
N PRO A 200 -43.49 26.65 -37.48
CA PRO A 200 -44.78 26.22 -36.94
C PRO A 200 -44.71 24.82 -36.30
N ASN A 201 -43.69 24.01 -36.62
CA ASN A 201 -43.49 22.68 -36.07
C ASN A 201 -42.49 22.66 -34.89
N LEU A 202 -42.03 23.82 -34.39
CA LEU A 202 -40.99 23.95 -33.37
C LEU A 202 -41.20 23.03 -32.16
N ALA A 203 -42.45 22.88 -31.69
CA ALA A 203 -42.79 22.02 -30.56
C ALA A 203 -42.49 20.53 -30.82
N ALA A 204 -42.74 20.04 -32.04
CA ALA A 204 -42.39 18.67 -32.43
C ALA A 204 -40.87 18.54 -32.70
N SER A 205 -40.26 19.57 -33.29
CA SER A 205 -38.82 19.63 -33.56
C SER A 205 -37.96 19.63 -32.28
N ILE A 206 -38.50 20.13 -31.15
CA ILE A 206 -37.74 20.27 -29.90
C ILE A 206 -37.81 19.03 -28.98
N GLU A 207 -38.86 18.22 -29.11
CA GLU A 207 -39.15 17.08 -28.23
C GLU A 207 -38.00 16.05 -28.12
N PRO A 208 -37.29 15.66 -29.20
CA PRO A 208 -36.14 14.74 -29.08
C PRO A 208 -34.99 15.31 -28.23
N TYR A 209 -34.83 16.64 -28.21
CA TYR A 209 -33.82 17.30 -27.39
C TYR A 209 -34.23 17.35 -25.90
N ILE A 210 -35.53 17.51 -25.60
CA ILE A 210 -36.07 17.41 -24.23
C ILE A 210 -35.82 16.01 -23.67
N GLN A 211 -36.15 14.96 -24.44
CA GLN A 211 -35.95 13.57 -24.05
C GLN A 211 -34.47 13.29 -23.78
N ARG A 212 -33.59 13.60 -24.74
CA ARG A 212 -32.15 13.38 -24.62
C ARG A 212 -31.52 14.16 -23.46
N ALA A 213 -31.95 15.40 -23.22
CA ALA A 213 -31.50 16.19 -22.08
C ALA A 213 -31.94 15.56 -20.74
N THR A 214 -33.19 15.12 -20.64
CA THR A 214 -33.74 14.49 -19.43
C THR A 214 -33.05 13.15 -19.13
N GLU A 215 -32.88 12.28 -20.13
CA GLU A 215 -32.18 10.99 -20.01
C GLU A 215 -30.72 11.15 -19.54
N ASN A 216 -30.05 12.22 -19.97
CA ASN A 216 -28.64 12.49 -19.64
C ASN A 216 -28.47 13.41 -18.41
N ASN A 217 -29.54 13.72 -17.68
CA ASN A 217 -29.57 14.63 -16.52
C ASN A 217 -29.00 16.03 -16.83
N ILE A 218 -29.24 16.54 -18.04
CA ILE A 218 -28.82 17.86 -18.52
C ILE A 218 -29.94 18.87 -18.25
N ARG A 219 -29.65 19.91 -17.47
CA ARG A 219 -30.62 21.01 -17.25
C ARG A 219 -30.45 22.11 -18.28
N VAL A 220 -31.52 22.49 -18.97
CA VAL A 220 -31.49 23.56 -19.99
C VAL A 220 -32.12 24.84 -19.44
N PHE A 221 -31.30 25.88 -19.29
CA PHE A 221 -31.74 27.24 -18.98
C PHE A 221 -31.84 28.03 -20.28
N VAL A 222 -32.90 28.83 -20.44
CA VAL A 222 -33.12 29.60 -21.66
C VAL A 222 -33.06 31.09 -21.38
N TRP A 223 -32.21 31.80 -22.11
CA TRP A 223 -32.28 33.26 -22.22
C TRP A 223 -32.93 33.61 -23.57
N TYR A 224 -34.20 33.97 -23.50
CA TYR A 224 -35.02 34.34 -24.64
C TYR A 224 -34.86 35.84 -24.93
N VAL A 225 -34.10 36.17 -25.98
CA VAL A 225 -33.56 37.52 -26.23
C VAL A 225 -34.15 38.11 -27.51
N ASP A 226 -35.24 38.84 -27.37
CA ASP A 226 -36.03 39.38 -28.49
C ASP A 226 -36.91 40.56 -28.05
N ALA A 227 -37.65 41.21 -28.94
CA ALA A 227 -38.61 42.26 -28.60
C ALA A 227 -39.70 41.74 -27.64
N ASN A 228 -40.10 42.56 -26.67
CA ASN A 228 -41.08 42.19 -25.63
C ASN A 228 -42.44 41.69 -26.18
N THR A 229 -42.83 42.12 -27.38
CA THR A 229 -44.02 41.65 -28.11
C THR A 229 -43.99 40.15 -28.47
N THR A 230 -42.82 39.51 -28.41
CA THR A 230 -42.64 38.08 -28.72
C THR A 230 -42.72 37.19 -27.48
N PHE A 231 -42.65 37.75 -26.28
CA PHE A 231 -42.54 37.00 -25.02
C PHE A 231 -43.74 36.12 -24.67
N THR A 232 -44.87 36.34 -25.34
CA THR A 232 -46.12 35.59 -25.20
C THR A 232 -46.48 34.78 -26.46
N ASN A 233 -45.57 34.70 -27.45
CA ASN A 233 -45.80 33.91 -28.67
C ASN A 233 -45.59 32.40 -28.42
N THR A 234 -45.95 31.58 -29.41
CA THR A 234 -45.81 30.12 -29.35
C THR A 234 -44.35 29.68 -29.16
N SER A 235 -43.37 30.39 -29.75
CA SER A 235 -41.94 30.07 -29.62
C SER A 235 -41.45 30.24 -28.17
N ALA A 236 -41.81 31.34 -27.51
CA ALA A 236 -41.52 31.58 -26.10
C ALA A 236 -42.16 30.51 -25.20
N ALA A 237 -43.40 30.09 -25.50
CA ALA A 237 -44.07 29.02 -24.77
C ALA A 237 -43.36 27.66 -24.92
N VAL A 238 -42.89 27.32 -26.14
CA VAL A 238 -42.13 26.08 -26.40
C VAL A 238 -40.78 26.08 -25.69
N PHE A 239 -40.03 27.18 -25.73
CA PHE A 239 -38.73 27.23 -25.02
C PHE A 239 -38.88 27.28 -23.49
N ASN A 240 -39.95 27.90 -22.97
CA ASN A 240 -40.28 27.81 -21.55
C ASN A 240 -40.58 26.36 -21.14
N ASN A 241 -41.28 25.60 -22.00
CA ASN A 241 -41.57 24.19 -21.76
C ASN A 241 -40.28 23.33 -21.77
N LEU A 242 -39.37 23.53 -22.74
CA LEU A 242 -38.03 22.90 -22.75
C LEU A 242 -37.30 23.12 -21.40
N ALA A 243 -37.28 24.36 -20.91
CA ALA A 243 -36.62 24.68 -19.65
C ALA A 243 -37.27 23.96 -18.46
N ILE A 244 -38.60 24.02 -18.34
CA ILE A 244 -39.34 23.39 -17.23
C ILE A 244 -39.19 21.86 -17.23
N GLN A 245 -39.31 21.21 -18.39
CA GLN A 245 -39.18 19.76 -18.51
C GLN A 245 -37.78 19.29 -18.09
N THR A 246 -36.72 19.96 -18.58
CA THR A 246 -35.32 19.65 -18.22
C THR A 246 -34.90 20.17 -16.83
N GLY A 247 -35.80 20.80 -16.06
CA GLY A 247 -35.52 21.28 -14.70
C GLY A 247 -34.68 22.55 -14.62
N GLY A 248 -34.56 23.30 -15.72
CA GLY A 248 -34.07 24.66 -15.76
C GLY A 248 -35.20 25.70 -15.70
N THR A 249 -34.90 26.93 -16.11
CA THR A 249 -35.87 28.04 -16.18
C THR A 249 -35.60 28.94 -17.38
N MET A 250 -36.59 29.76 -17.76
CA MET A 250 -36.46 30.76 -18.82
C MET A 250 -36.40 32.18 -18.24
N PHE A 251 -35.50 33.01 -18.76
CA PHE A 251 -35.45 34.46 -18.58
C PHE A 251 -35.66 35.15 -19.93
N GLN A 252 -36.35 36.31 -19.93
CA GLN A 252 -36.71 37.05 -21.14
C GLN A 252 -36.02 38.43 -21.13
N TYR A 253 -35.41 38.83 -22.25
CA TYR A 253 -34.65 40.07 -22.36
C TYR A 253 -34.86 40.81 -23.69
N SER A 254 -35.49 41.99 -23.61
CA SER A 254 -35.77 42.88 -24.73
C SER A 254 -34.84 44.08 -24.82
N GLY A 255 -34.07 44.33 -23.76
CA GLY A 255 -33.12 45.44 -23.67
C GLY A 255 -33.13 46.12 -22.31
N GLU A 256 -34.25 46.03 -21.60
CA GLU A 256 -34.59 46.85 -20.42
C GLU A 256 -34.57 46.06 -19.11
N GLU A 257 -34.75 44.73 -19.18
CA GLU A 257 -34.89 43.85 -18.04
C GLU A 257 -33.53 43.63 -17.35
N ARG A 258 -33.57 43.49 -16.03
CA ARG A 258 -32.39 43.19 -15.23
C ARG A 258 -32.04 41.71 -15.37
N PHE A 259 -30.83 41.42 -15.85
CA PHE A 259 -30.31 40.06 -15.85
C PHE A 259 -30.28 39.45 -14.43
N PRO A 260 -30.70 38.19 -14.28
CA PRO A 260 -30.46 37.41 -13.07
C PRO A 260 -28.96 37.10 -12.94
N ASP A 261 -28.50 36.89 -11.72
CA ASP A 261 -27.19 36.30 -11.47
C ASP A 261 -27.21 34.84 -11.95
N PRO A 262 -26.31 34.39 -12.84
CA PRO A 262 -26.29 33.00 -13.30
C PRO A 262 -26.07 31.98 -12.17
N GLU A 263 -25.53 32.36 -11.01
CA GLU A 263 -25.45 31.47 -9.84
C GLU A 263 -26.83 31.09 -9.27
N VAL A 264 -27.90 31.84 -9.56
CA VAL A 264 -29.29 31.43 -9.26
C VAL A 264 -29.65 30.11 -9.96
N TYR A 265 -29.04 29.84 -11.12
CA TYR A 265 -29.22 28.62 -11.89
C TYR A 265 -28.20 27.54 -11.51
N PHE A 266 -26.94 27.95 -11.36
CA PHE A 266 -25.80 27.03 -11.39
C PHE A 266 -25.29 26.62 -10.01
N SER A 267 -25.55 27.39 -8.94
CA SER A 267 -25.01 27.10 -7.60
C SER A 267 -25.49 25.76 -7.02
N ALA A 268 -26.76 25.38 -7.25
CA ALA A 268 -27.31 24.10 -6.82
C ALA A 268 -26.75 22.90 -7.63
N LEU A 269 -26.19 23.15 -8.81
CA LEU A 269 -25.56 22.10 -9.64
C LEU A 269 -24.12 21.80 -9.23
N ARG A 270 -23.50 22.67 -8.42
CA ARG A 270 -22.12 22.53 -7.93
C ARG A 270 -22.00 21.85 -6.57
N ARG A 271 -22.99 21.04 -6.20
CA ARG A 271 -23.08 20.38 -4.90
C ARG A 271 -23.38 18.90 -5.07
N VAL A 272 -22.69 18.07 -4.32
CA VAL A 272 -22.96 16.64 -4.21
C VAL A 272 -22.59 16.18 -2.80
N TYR A 273 -23.18 15.11 -2.31
CA TYR A 273 -22.73 14.48 -1.07
C TYR A 273 -21.63 13.46 -1.37
N SER A 274 -20.50 13.58 -0.67
CA SER A 274 -19.55 12.49 -0.49
C SER A 274 -20.02 11.62 0.67
N LEU A 275 -20.44 10.40 0.35
CA LEU A 275 -20.93 9.39 1.28
C LEU A 275 -19.83 8.35 1.53
N THR A 276 -19.66 7.92 2.78
CA THR A 276 -18.90 6.72 3.13
C THR A 276 -19.68 5.82 4.08
N TYR A 277 -19.50 4.51 3.97
CA TYR A 277 -19.95 3.55 4.96
C TYR A 277 -19.05 2.30 4.95
N THR A 278 -19.08 1.54 6.04
CA THR A 278 -18.33 0.30 6.20
C THR A 278 -19.18 -0.88 5.72
N SER A 279 -18.73 -1.52 4.63
CA SER A 279 -19.35 -2.73 4.09
C SER A 279 -19.25 -3.91 5.05
N ARG A 280 -20.19 -4.85 4.93
CA ARG A 280 -20.18 -6.12 5.67
C ARG A 280 -19.96 -7.33 4.76
N ALA A 281 -19.54 -7.09 3.52
CA ALA A 281 -19.08 -8.14 2.63
C ALA A 281 -17.92 -8.94 3.27
N SER A 282 -17.95 -10.26 3.13
CA SER A 282 -16.92 -11.18 3.64
C SER A 282 -16.58 -12.31 2.64
N VAL A 283 -17.05 -12.17 1.40
CA VAL A 283 -16.87 -13.13 0.31
C VAL A 283 -16.61 -12.33 -0.98
N THR A 284 -15.69 -12.78 -1.82
CA THR A 284 -15.46 -12.18 -3.15
C THR A 284 -16.73 -12.15 -3.99
N GLY A 285 -17.07 -11.00 -4.58
CA GLY A 285 -18.24 -10.87 -5.46
C GLY A 285 -18.64 -9.44 -5.81
N ASP A 286 -19.78 -9.34 -6.51
CA ASP A 286 -20.43 -8.08 -6.88
C ASP A 286 -21.57 -7.77 -5.89
N TYR A 287 -21.54 -6.57 -5.34
CA TYR A 287 -22.45 -6.11 -4.29
C TYR A 287 -23.31 -4.95 -4.82
N PRO A 288 -24.61 -5.18 -5.14
CA PRO A 288 -25.56 -4.10 -5.37
C PRO A 288 -25.74 -3.19 -4.17
N MET A 289 -25.75 -1.89 -4.46
CA MET A 289 -25.89 -0.76 -3.56
C MET A 289 -26.97 0.18 -4.07
N SER A 290 -27.85 0.64 -3.19
CA SER A 290 -28.58 1.90 -3.37
C SER A 290 -28.52 2.75 -2.10
N VAL A 291 -28.90 4.02 -2.20
CA VAL A 291 -28.93 4.96 -1.09
C VAL A 291 -30.35 5.46 -0.89
N GLN A 292 -30.85 5.38 0.35
CA GLN A 292 -32.15 5.89 0.75
C GLN A 292 -31.97 7.14 1.62
N ALA A 293 -32.46 8.28 1.14
CA ALA A 293 -32.43 9.57 1.84
C ALA A 293 -33.83 9.93 2.39
N SER A 294 -33.89 10.33 3.66
CA SER A 294 -35.10 10.79 4.33
C SER A 294 -35.21 12.31 4.22
N LEU A 295 -36.17 12.80 3.42
CA LEU A 295 -36.46 14.22 3.24
C LEU A 295 -37.75 14.62 3.99
N PRO A 296 -37.98 15.92 4.26
CA PRO A 296 -39.25 16.40 4.81
C PRO A 296 -40.47 16.08 3.93
N SER A 297 -40.26 15.88 2.62
CA SER A 297 -41.27 15.47 1.64
C SER A 297 -41.51 13.95 1.57
N GLY A 298 -40.76 13.14 2.32
CA GLY A 298 -40.79 11.69 2.27
C GLY A 298 -39.42 11.06 2.03
N SER A 299 -39.36 9.73 1.99
CA SER A 299 -38.14 8.99 1.67
C SER A 299 -37.96 8.86 0.16
N VAL A 300 -36.72 8.95 -0.32
CA VAL A 300 -36.34 8.76 -1.72
C VAL A 300 -35.18 7.77 -1.81
N THR A 301 -35.21 6.88 -2.80
CA THR A 301 -34.16 5.87 -3.04
C THR A 301 -33.47 6.17 -4.37
N SER A 302 -32.14 6.00 -4.43
CA SER A 302 -31.35 6.20 -5.64
C SER A 302 -31.52 5.09 -6.68
N ASN A 303 -30.93 5.28 -7.86
CA ASN A 303 -30.55 4.16 -8.72
C ASN A 303 -29.64 3.18 -7.97
N GLU A 304 -29.68 1.91 -8.38
CA GLU A 304 -28.76 0.87 -7.91
C GLU A 304 -27.45 0.92 -8.71
N LEU A 305 -26.32 0.83 -8.03
CA LEU A 305 -25.00 0.55 -8.62
C LEU A 305 -24.45 -0.74 -8.02
N LYS A 306 -23.33 -1.24 -8.57
CA LYS A 306 -22.59 -2.37 -8.03
C LYS A 306 -21.15 -1.99 -7.81
N PHE A 307 -20.56 -2.45 -6.72
CA PHE A 307 -19.11 -2.52 -6.55
C PHE A 307 -18.67 -3.98 -6.53
N SER A 308 -17.47 -4.25 -7.03
CA SER A 308 -16.84 -5.56 -7.02
C SER A 308 -15.67 -5.53 -6.05
N VAL A 309 -15.50 -6.60 -5.26
CA VAL A 309 -14.39 -6.70 -4.31
C VAL A 309 -13.88 -8.15 -4.24
N ASP A 310 -12.56 -8.32 -4.23
CA ASP A 310 -11.93 -9.59 -3.84
C ASP A 310 -11.65 -9.55 -2.34
N ILE A 311 -12.00 -10.62 -1.63
CA ILE A 311 -11.92 -10.70 -0.18
C ILE A 311 -11.18 -11.96 0.20
N GLN A 312 -10.00 -11.78 0.78
CA GLN A 312 -9.14 -12.87 1.26
C GLN A 312 -8.75 -12.64 2.72
N PRO A 313 -8.69 -13.70 3.56
CA PRO A 313 -8.34 -13.53 4.96
C PRO A 313 -6.90 -13.00 5.16
N PRO A 314 -6.64 -12.26 6.25
CA PRO A 314 -5.31 -11.77 6.61
C PRO A 314 -4.31 -12.92 6.69
N ASN A 315 -3.06 -12.69 6.27
CA ASN A 315 -2.06 -13.73 6.08
C ASN A 315 -0.84 -13.48 7.00
N PRO A 316 -0.80 -14.08 8.20
CA PRO A 316 0.28 -13.86 9.16
C PRO A 316 1.52 -14.72 8.84
N PHE A 317 2.71 -14.12 8.99
CA PHE A 317 4.01 -14.81 8.84
C PHE A 317 5.01 -14.34 9.91
N PRO A 318 5.72 -15.26 10.61
CA PRO A 318 6.83 -14.90 11.50
C PRO A 318 8.02 -14.28 10.74
N VAL A 319 8.54 -13.16 11.25
CA VAL A 319 9.68 -12.44 10.67
C VAL A 319 10.99 -13.03 11.18
N ALA A 320 11.61 -13.88 10.36
CA ALA A 320 12.95 -14.45 10.60
C ALA A 320 13.25 -14.90 12.06
N PRO A 321 12.34 -15.62 12.75
CA PRO A 321 12.56 -16.01 14.15
C PRO A 321 13.73 -16.99 14.26
N PRO A 322 14.38 -17.08 15.43
CA PRO A 322 15.53 -17.96 15.63
C PRO A 322 15.13 -19.43 15.47
N LEU A 323 15.62 -20.07 14.41
CA LEU A 323 15.39 -21.51 14.14
C LEU A 323 15.94 -22.43 15.25
N GLN A 324 16.86 -21.92 16.08
CA GLN A 324 17.36 -22.58 17.28
C GLN A 324 17.47 -21.57 18.43
N ILE A 325 16.84 -21.88 19.55
CA ILE A 325 16.93 -21.10 20.80
C ILE A 325 17.76 -21.91 21.79
N THR A 326 18.91 -21.39 22.23
CA THR A 326 19.75 -22.09 23.21
C THR A 326 19.51 -21.54 24.62
N ARG A 327 18.92 -22.36 25.50
CA ARG A 327 18.74 -22.07 26.92
C ARG A 327 19.91 -22.61 27.73
N GLN A 328 20.61 -21.75 28.47
CA GLN A 328 21.77 -22.12 29.28
C GLN A 328 21.86 -21.31 30.59
N ALA A 329 22.68 -21.77 31.53
CA ALA A 329 22.93 -21.04 32.78
C ALA A 329 23.60 -19.67 32.49
N PRO A 330 23.38 -18.63 33.32
CA PRO A 330 24.04 -17.33 33.15
C PRO A 330 25.57 -17.43 33.19
N GLU A 331 26.26 -16.55 32.47
CA GLU A 331 27.74 -16.55 32.43
C GLU A 331 28.38 -16.29 33.81
N ASP A 332 27.71 -15.53 34.68
CA ASP A 332 28.15 -15.24 36.05
C ASP A 332 27.99 -16.42 37.01
N ASP A 333 27.09 -17.37 36.73
CA ASP A 333 26.94 -18.62 37.50
C ASP A 333 26.65 -19.82 36.57
N PRO A 334 27.67 -20.31 35.84
CA PRO A 334 27.52 -21.36 34.83
C PRO A 334 27.20 -22.76 35.43
N PHE A 335 27.03 -22.83 36.75
CA PHE A 335 26.61 -24.00 37.50
C PHE A 335 25.16 -23.91 38.00
N ASN A 336 24.44 -22.84 37.67
CA ASN A 336 23.06 -22.63 38.09
C ASN A 336 22.11 -23.61 37.39
N THR A 337 21.40 -24.43 38.17
CA THR A 337 20.47 -25.47 37.70
C THR A 337 19.01 -25.01 37.61
N GLU A 338 18.68 -23.84 38.18
CA GLU A 338 17.31 -23.35 38.33
C GLU A 338 16.99 -22.23 37.32
N LEU A 339 17.97 -21.37 37.03
CA LEU A 339 17.85 -20.28 36.06
C LEU A 339 18.52 -20.64 34.74
N LEU A 340 17.74 -20.65 33.65
CA LEU A 340 18.23 -20.86 32.29
C LEU A 340 17.73 -19.71 31.40
N LEU A 341 18.66 -18.99 30.79
CA LEU A 341 18.42 -17.85 29.90
C LEU A 341 18.52 -18.29 28.43
N PRO A 342 17.68 -17.75 27.52
CA PRO A 342 16.60 -16.81 27.81
C PRO A 342 15.39 -17.47 28.49
N GLU A 343 14.62 -16.66 29.23
CA GLU A 343 13.35 -17.05 29.85
C GLU A 343 12.14 -16.83 28.92
N THR A 344 12.23 -15.87 28.00
CA THR A 344 11.21 -15.57 26.99
C THR A 344 11.88 -15.38 25.63
N GLN A 345 11.14 -15.57 24.55
CA GLN A 345 11.56 -15.21 23.19
C GLN A 345 10.45 -14.41 22.51
N ASP A 346 10.80 -13.21 22.04
CA ASP A 346 9.86 -12.40 21.27
C ASP A 346 9.74 -12.97 19.85
N ILE A 347 8.51 -13.08 19.35
CA ILE A 347 8.19 -13.53 18.00
C ILE A 347 7.48 -12.39 17.28
N GLU A 348 8.19 -11.71 16.39
CA GLU A 348 7.62 -10.70 15.50
C GLU A 348 6.94 -11.36 14.29
N ILE A 349 5.84 -10.78 13.83
CA ILE A 349 5.08 -11.21 12.65
C ILE A 349 4.82 -10.03 11.71
N ILE A 350 4.61 -10.33 10.44
CA ILE A 350 3.95 -9.43 9.48
C ILE A 350 2.61 -10.06 9.12
N ILE A 351 1.57 -9.24 8.97
CA ILE A 351 0.28 -9.64 8.39
C ILE A 351 0.17 -9.00 7.02
N GLU A 352 0.11 -9.82 5.98
CA GLU A 352 -0.18 -9.38 4.61
C GLU A 352 -1.68 -9.55 4.30
N PHE A 353 -2.21 -8.69 3.44
CA PHE A 353 -3.58 -8.79 2.91
C PHE A 353 -3.49 -9.15 1.42
N PRO A 354 -3.70 -10.42 1.03
CA PRO A 354 -3.47 -10.87 -0.35
C PRO A 354 -4.42 -10.25 -1.38
N ASP A 355 -5.56 -9.73 -0.93
CA ASP A 355 -6.54 -8.97 -1.71
C ASP A 355 -6.13 -7.49 -1.91
N GLY A 356 -5.02 -7.05 -1.31
CA GLY A 356 -4.54 -5.66 -1.41
C GLY A 356 -5.32 -4.66 -0.56
N HIS A 357 -6.20 -5.11 0.34
CA HIS A 357 -7.02 -4.26 1.20
C HIS A 357 -6.60 -4.42 2.67
N PRO A 358 -5.71 -3.56 3.22
CA PRO A 358 -5.32 -3.62 4.63
C PRO A 358 -6.49 -3.31 5.57
N ARG A 359 -6.76 -4.19 6.53
CA ARG A 359 -7.90 -4.04 7.45
C ARG A 359 -7.47 -4.07 8.91
N PRO A 360 -8.19 -3.36 9.82
CA PRO A 360 -7.97 -3.48 11.25
C PRO A 360 -8.09 -4.95 11.71
N LEU A 361 -7.20 -5.37 12.58
CA LEU A 361 -7.25 -6.69 13.22
C LEU A 361 -8.07 -6.61 14.51
N THR A 362 -8.80 -7.68 14.80
CA THR A 362 -9.51 -7.86 16.07
C THR A 362 -8.69 -8.70 17.05
N ARG A 363 -7.88 -9.63 16.54
CA ARG A 363 -7.06 -10.54 17.35
C ARG A 363 -5.90 -11.13 16.55
N THR A 364 -4.78 -11.37 17.21
CA THR A 364 -3.73 -12.30 16.74
C THR A 364 -3.35 -13.26 17.85
N THR A 365 -3.06 -14.52 17.51
CA THR A 365 -2.81 -15.61 18.49
C THR A 365 -1.59 -16.43 18.08
N LEU A 366 -0.61 -16.57 18.97
CA LEU A 366 0.55 -17.45 18.80
C LEU A 366 0.22 -18.83 19.36
N PHE A 367 0.42 -19.86 18.55
CA PHE A 367 0.32 -21.26 18.96
C PHE A 367 1.70 -21.92 18.92
N VAL A 368 1.99 -22.74 19.92
CA VAL A 368 3.17 -23.62 19.97
C VAL A 368 2.70 -25.05 20.19
N ASP A 369 3.10 -25.95 19.29
CA ASP A 369 2.63 -27.34 19.22
C ASP A 369 1.09 -27.49 19.22
N GLY A 370 0.38 -26.50 18.67
CA GLY A 370 -1.09 -26.44 18.59
C GLY A 370 -1.78 -25.91 19.86
N VAL A 371 -1.04 -25.49 20.88
CA VAL A 371 -1.58 -24.87 22.10
C VAL A 371 -1.35 -23.37 22.06
N ILE A 372 -2.34 -22.57 22.51
CA ILE A 372 -2.19 -21.10 22.63
C ILE A 372 -1.06 -20.81 23.62
N MET A 373 -0.07 -20.06 23.15
CA MET A 373 1.07 -19.58 23.93
C MET A 373 0.90 -18.12 24.33
N ASP A 374 0.40 -17.28 23.41
CA ASP A 374 0.18 -15.86 23.62
C ASP A 374 -0.98 -15.35 22.73
N GLU A 375 -1.66 -14.28 23.12
CA GLU A 375 -2.82 -13.74 22.40
C GLU A 375 -2.93 -12.21 22.56
N ASN A 376 -2.89 -11.49 21.44
CA ASN A 376 -3.10 -10.05 21.38
C ASN A 376 -4.55 -9.76 21.00
N THR A 377 -5.24 -9.00 21.86
CA THR A 377 -6.60 -8.45 21.64
C THR A 377 -6.61 -6.93 21.49
N ALA A 378 -5.43 -6.32 21.49
CA ALA A 378 -5.18 -4.89 21.27
C ALA A 378 -3.80 -4.73 20.62
N GLU A 379 -3.50 -3.53 20.12
CA GLU A 379 -2.19 -3.22 19.55
C GLU A 379 -1.07 -3.23 20.62
N PRO A 380 0.15 -3.69 20.29
CA PRO A 380 0.61 -4.15 18.98
C PRO A 380 0.21 -5.61 18.66
N PHE A 381 -0.45 -5.82 17.51
CA PHE A 381 -0.84 -7.16 17.06
C PHE A 381 0.31 -7.98 16.45
N ASN A 382 1.47 -7.36 16.22
CA ASN A 382 2.57 -7.91 15.43
C ASN A 382 3.73 -8.51 16.26
N ILE A 383 3.64 -8.54 17.59
CA ILE A 383 4.68 -9.06 18.48
C ILE A 383 4.03 -9.97 19.54
N PHE A 384 4.62 -11.14 19.77
CA PHE A 384 4.24 -12.07 20.83
C PHE A 384 5.41 -12.38 21.76
N THR A 385 5.12 -12.76 23.00
CA THR A 385 6.10 -13.22 23.99
C THR A 385 5.97 -14.72 24.23
N TRP A 386 6.88 -15.53 23.69
CA TRP A 386 6.91 -16.97 23.98
C TRP A 386 7.60 -17.22 25.33
N ASP A 387 6.86 -17.69 26.34
CA ASP A 387 7.45 -18.16 27.61
C ASP A 387 8.22 -19.46 27.40
N LEU A 388 9.53 -19.42 27.67
CA LEU A 388 10.43 -20.55 27.53
C LEU A 388 10.70 -21.28 28.85
N LYS A 389 10.24 -20.77 30.01
CA LYS A 389 10.57 -21.31 31.35
C LYS A 389 10.26 -22.81 31.47
N THR A 390 9.14 -23.23 30.87
CA THR A 390 8.61 -24.61 30.90
C THR A 390 9.50 -25.65 30.20
N TYR A 391 10.32 -25.26 29.22
CA TYR A 391 11.13 -26.19 28.42
C TYR A 391 12.42 -26.59 29.14
N SER A 392 12.40 -27.73 29.84
CA SER A 392 13.54 -28.30 30.59
C SER A 392 14.33 -29.39 29.84
N SER A 393 13.94 -29.69 28.61
CA SER A 393 14.58 -30.65 27.69
C SER A 393 14.69 -30.06 26.30
N SER A 394 15.75 -30.42 25.56
CA SER A 394 15.88 -30.02 24.16
C SER A 394 14.85 -30.73 23.28
N GLY A 395 14.24 -30.01 22.34
CA GLY A 395 13.27 -30.54 21.40
C GLY A 395 12.89 -29.53 20.28
N PRO A 396 12.38 -30.01 19.15
CA PRO A 396 11.70 -29.17 18.16
C PRO A 396 10.29 -28.82 18.65
N HIS A 397 9.89 -27.58 18.43
CA HIS A 397 8.55 -27.05 18.71
C HIS A 397 8.03 -26.35 17.46
N MET A 398 6.79 -26.65 17.07
CA MET A 398 6.15 -26.07 15.89
C MET A 398 5.41 -24.79 16.29
N ILE A 399 5.85 -23.64 15.77
CA ILE A 399 5.11 -22.38 15.95
C ILE A 399 4.16 -22.14 14.76
N THR A 400 2.95 -21.66 15.04
CA THR A 400 1.96 -21.19 14.06
C THR A 400 1.25 -19.95 14.61
N VAL A 401 0.85 -19.03 13.74
CA VAL A 401 0.20 -17.78 14.14
C VAL A 401 -1.15 -17.67 13.46
N GLU A 402 -2.20 -17.33 14.20
CA GLU A 402 -3.50 -16.94 13.65
C GLU A 402 -3.64 -15.40 13.67
N ALA A 403 -4.23 -14.84 12.62
CA ALA A 403 -4.73 -13.47 12.60
C ALA A 403 -6.22 -13.45 12.24
N VAL A 404 -6.98 -12.56 12.87
CA VAL A 404 -8.42 -12.35 12.64
C VAL A 404 -8.67 -10.86 12.38
N ASP A 405 -9.34 -10.53 11.27
CA ASP A 405 -9.67 -9.14 10.92
C ASP A 405 -11.03 -8.67 11.45
N ILE A 406 -11.39 -7.41 11.16
CA ILE A 406 -12.68 -6.79 11.54
C ILE A 406 -13.91 -7.40 10.83
N LEU A 407 -13.71 -8.14 9.74
CA LEU A 407 -14.77 -8.88 9.03
C LEU A 407 -14.95 -10.31 9.59
N GLY A 408 -14.13 -10.70 10.58
CA GLY A 408 -14.11 -12.04 11.15
C GLY A 408 -13.39 -13.06 10.26
N LEU A 409 -12.64 -12.62 9.25
CA LEU A 409 -11.86 -13.49 8.39
C LEU A 409 -10.56 -13.86 9.10
N ASN A 410 -10.21 -15.14 9.08
CA ASN A 410 -9.01 -15.65 9.74
C ASN A 410 -8.15 -16.52 8.83
N ARG A 411 -6.85 -16.57 9.12
CA ARG A 411 -5.91 -17.56 8.57
C ARG A 411 -4.86 -17.91 9.61
N VAL A 412 -4.43 -19.16 9.58
CA VAL A 412 -3.27 -19.65 10.34
C VAL A 412 -2.08 -19.73 9.40
N SER A 413 -0.91 -19.26 9.87
CA SER A 413 0.36 -19.32 9.14
C SER A 413 0.77 -20.76 8.82
N MET A 414 1.71 -20.92 7.90
CA MET A 414 2.47 -22.17 7.82
C MET A 414 3.22 -22.40 9.14
N GLY A 415 3.33 -23.67 9.54
CA GLY A 415 4.06 -24.04 10.75
C GLY A 415 5.57 -23.98 10.57
N LEU A 416 6.26 -23.33 11.50
CA LEU A 416 7.72 -23.21 11.49
C LEU A 416 8.33 -24.00 12.66
N PRO A 417 9.21 -24.99 12.40
CA PRO A 417 9.91 -25.71 13.47
C PRO A 417 11.04 -24.86 14.05
N ILE A 418 11.00 -24.61 15.37
CA ILE A 418 12.08 -24.00 16.14
C ILE A 418 12.63 -25.02 17.13
N THR A 419 13.95 -25.20 17.16
CA THR A 419 14.60 -26.14 18.08
C THR A 419 15.02 -25.44 19.38
N VAL A 420 14.30 -25.69 20.47
CA VAL A 420 14.75 -25.26 21.80
C VAL A 420 15.82 -26.24 22.28
N THR A 421 17.00 -25.73 22.59
CA THR A 421 18.19 -26.51 23.01
C THR A 421 18.53 -26.16 24.45
N VAL A 422 18.39 -27.10 25.37
CA VAL A 422 18.64 -26.89 26.79
C VAL A 422 20.02 -27.43 27.17
N VAL A 423 20.98 -26.52 27.39
CA VAL A 423 22.32 -26.85 27.89
C VAL A 423 22.26 -26.99 29.40
N LYS A 424 22.17 -28.24 29.87
CA LYS A 424 22.20 -28.54 31.31
C LYS A 424 23.59 -28.23 31.88
N PRO A 425 23.69 -27.50 33.00
CA PRO A 425 24.98 -27.18 33.61
C PRO A 425 25.70 -28.47 34.05
N PRO A 426 27.04 -28.46 34.09
CA PRO A 426 27.82 -29.58 34.60
C PRO A 426 27.45 -29.85 36.07
N SER A 427 27.11 -31.11 36.37
CA SER A 427 26.62 -31.55 37.68
C SER A 427 27.47 -32.69 38.26
N GLY A 428 27.37 -32.91 39.56
CA GLY A 428 28.14 -33.94 40.29
C GLY A 428 29.46 -33.44 40.89
N PRO A 429 30.30 -34.34 41.46
CA PRO A 429 31.46 -33.97 42.27
C PRO A 429 32.54 -33.20 41.49
N ALA A 430 32.69 -33.46 40.19
CA ALA A 430 33.61 -32.72 39.33
C ALA A 430 33.18 -31.25 39.15
N ALA A 431 31.88 -30.96 39.14
CA ALA A 431 31.35 -29.60 39.05
C ALA A 431 31.54 -28.83 40.37
N LEU A 432 31.37 -29.50 41.52
CA LEU A 432 31.72 -28.92 42.83
C LEU A 432 33.22 -28.55 42.91
N LEU A 433 34.10 -29.45 42.45
CA LEU A 433 35.55 -29.19 42.38
C LEU A 433 35.90 -28.03 41.44
N ALA A 434 35.15 -27.84 40.35
CA ALA A 434 35.32 -26.71 39.44
C ALA A 434 34.82 -25.39 40.05
N ARG A 435 33.58 -25.36 40.57
CA ARG A 435 32.95 -24.18 41.19
C ARG A 435 33.73 -23.66 42.40
N TYR A 436 34.21 -24.57 43.25
CA TYR A 436 34.97 -24.22 44.45
C TYR A 436 36.49 -24.31 44.27
N ARG A 437 37.01 -24.37 43.04
CA ARG A 437 38.46 -24.54 42.78
C ARG A 437 39.31 -23.54 43.56
N THR A 438 38.97 -22.26 43.50
CA THR A 438 39.72 -21.18 44.17
C THR A 438 39.72 -21.33 45.70
N PRO A 439 38.56 -21.36 46.40
CA PRO A 439 38.55 -21.55 47.86
C PRO A 439 39.11 -22.92 48.29
N ILE A 440 38.95 -23.99 47.50
CA ILE A 440 39.61 -25.27 47.77
C ILE A 440 41.13 -25.14 47.65
N THR A 441 41.67 -24.44 46.65
CA THR A 441 43.11 -24.21 46.54
C THR A 441 43.66 -23.32 47.66
N PHE A 442 42.96 -22.25 48.05
CA PHE A 442 43.35 -21.43 49.20
C PHE A 442 43.28 -22.23 50.51
N GLY A 443 42.22 -23.01 50.72
CA GLY A 443 42.09 -23.92 51.86
C GLY A 443 43.21 -24.98 51.90
N ALA A 444 43.57 -25.55 50.75
CA ALA A 444 44.66 -26.50 50.62
C ALA A 444 46.04 -25.86 50.85
N ILE A 445 46.26 -24.61 50.42
CA ILE A 445 47.48 -23.84 50.68
C ILE A 445 47.59 -23.51 52.18
N ILE A 446 46.50 -23.09 52.83
CA ILE A 446 46.44 -22.84 54.27
C ILE A 446 46.70 -24.14 55.04
N LEU A 447 46.07 -25.25 54.64
CA LEU A 447 46.25 -26.56 55.26
C LEU A 447 47.70 -27.09 55.08
N ALA A 448 48.27 -26.95 53.88
CA ALA A 448 49.67 -27.29 53.62
C ALA A 448 50.64 -26.41 54.43
N GLY A 449 50.34 -25.12 54.58
CA GLY A 449 51.09 -24.20 55.44
C GLY A 449 51.02 -24.59 56.91
N LEU A 450 49.84 -24.97 57.41
CA LEU A 450 49.65 -25.48 58.78
C LEU A 450 50.37 -26.81 59.01
N VAL A 451 50.34 -27.73 58.05
CA VAL A 451 51.08 -29.00 58.10
C VAL A 451 52.58 -28.76 58.10
N LEU A 452 53.08 -27.87 57.23
CA LEU A 452 54.51 -27.49 57.20
C LEU A 452 54.94 -26.83 58.52
N PHE A 453 54.10 -25.96 59.09
CA PHE A 453 54.32 -25.35 60.40
C PHE A 453 54.38 -26.41 61.52
N PHE A 454 53.49 -27.41 61.50
CA PHE A 454 53.50 -28.53 62.45
C PHE A 454 54.76 -29.41 62.31
N ILE A 455 55.24 -29.65 61.09
CA ILE A 455 56.47 -30.41 60.82
C ILE A 455 57.71 -29.63 61.27
N LEU A 456 57.76 -28.31 61.06
CA LEU A 456 58.83 -27.46 61.58
C LEU A 456 58.82 -27.38 63.10
N LEU A 457 57.65 -27.43 63.74
CA LEU A 457 57.51 -27.44 65.19
C LEU A 457 57.93 -28.79 65.80
N SER A 458 57.59 -29.91 65.15
CA SER A 458 57.99 -31.26 65.60
C SER A 458 59.47 -31.59 65.34
N GLY A 459 60.12 -30.91 64.39
CA GLY A 459 61.57 -30.97 64.16
C GLY A 459 62.44 -30.58 65.36
N ARG A 460 61.85 -30.03 66.43
CA ARG A 460 62.54 -29.72 67.70
C ARG A 460 62.45 -30.83 68.77
N LEU A 461 61.75 -31.94 68.49
CA LEU A 461 61.55 -33.07 69.41
C LEU A 461 62.05 -34.39 68.79
N ARG A 462 63.16 -34.91 69.32
CA ARG A 462 63.77 -36.18 68.89
C ARG A 462 62.95 -37.38 69.35
N ILE A 463 62.60 -38.28 68.42
CA ILE A 463 62.21 -39.67 68.70
C ILE A 463 62.95 -40.59 67.69
N PRO A 464 63.58 -41.70 68.12
CA PRO A 464 64.57 -42.43 67.31
C PRO A 464 63.99 -43.49 66.35
N SER A 465 64.85 -43.95 65.45
CA SER A 465 64.56 -44.84 64.32
C SER A 465 64.45 -46.34 64.67
N LEU A 466 63.45 -47.03 64.09
CA LEU A 466 63.48 -48.47 63.87
C LEU A 466 64.08 -48.80 62.50
N ARG A 467 65.40 -48.66 62.38
CA ARG A 467 66.22 -49.14 61.24
C ARG A 467 67.19 -50.25 61.66
N ALA A 468 66.83 -50.98 62.72
CA ALA A 468 67.66 -51.98 63.38
C ALA A 468 66.98 -53.36 63.40
N ALA A 469 66.54 -53.82 62.23
CA ALA A 469 66.15 -55.21 62.00
C ALA A 469 66.35 -55.57 60.53
N GLN A 470 66.85 -56.78 60.27
CA GLN A 470 66.82 -57.45 58.96
C GLN A 470 67.72 -56.90 57.84
N GLU A 471 68.99 -56.65 58.18
CA GLU A 471 70.07 -57.24 57.37
C GLU A 471 70.82 -58.28 58.21
N THR A 472 70.76 -59.55 57.80
CA THR A 472 71.93 -60.44 57.68
C THR A 472 71.50 -61.87 57.34
N ARG A 473 72.37 -62.52 56.55
CA ARG A 473 72.42 -63.95 56.19
C ARG A 473 71.51 -64.41 55.06
N ARG A 474 72.02 -65.05 54.01
CA ARG A 474 73.39 -65.24 53.44
C ARG A 474 73.16 -65.81 52.01
N ALA A 475 73.96 -65.52 50.98
CA ALA A 475 75.20 -66.22 50.59
C ALA A 475 75.00 -67.75 50.45
N GLU A 476 75.49 -68.51 49.45
CA GLU A 476 76.60 -68.42 48.47
C GLU A 476 76.21 -69.25 47.20
N ALA A 477 76.84 -69.27 46.01
CA ALA A 477 78.04 -68.61 45.43
C ALA A 477 78.04 -68.65 43.86
N ASP A 478 78.90 -67.81 43.25
CA ASP A 478 79.90 -68.05 42.17
C ASP A 478 80.08 -69.47 41.55
N PRO A 479 80.79 -69.67 40.38
CA PRO A 479 80.92 -68.85 39.15
C PRO A 479 81.10 -69.67 37.81
N LEU A 480 81.55 -68.98 36.73
CA LEU A 480 82.16 -69.48 35.45
C LEU A 480 81.20 -70.15 34.41
N THR A 481 81.32 -70.00 33.08
CA THR A 481 82.36 -69.39 32.19
C THR A 481 81.77 -68.99 30.81
N GLN A 482 82.27 -67.89 30.18
CA GLN A 482 82.56 -67.66 28.72
C GLN A 482 81.56 -68.11 27.59
N THR A 483 81.37 -67.43 26.45
CA THR A 483 82.21 -66.49 25.64
C THR A 483 81.41 -65.35 24.98
N ILE A 484 82.14 -64.35 24.44
CA ILE A 484 81.71 -63.11 23.78
C ILE A 484 81.59 -63.37 22.25
N GLN A 485 80.58 -62.88 21.50
CA GLN A 485 80.59 -61.66 20.65
C GLN A 485 79.19 -61.51 20.00
N THR A 486 78.46 -60.40 20.17
CA THR A 486 78.47 -59.15 19.35
C THR A 486 78.36 -59.40 17.84
N SER A 487 77.39 -58.88 17.08
CA SER A 487 76.26 -57.97 17.38
C SER A 487 75.21 -58.06 16.27
N ALA A 488 73.92 -57.82 16.59
CA ALA A 488 73.03 -56.85 15.91
C ALA A 488 71.56 -57.06 16.30
N VAL A 489 71.08 -56.20 17.21
CA VAL A 489 69.76 -55.52 17.19
C VAL A 489 68.58 -56.39 16.68
N GLU A 490 67.83 -57.04 17.58
CA GLU A 490 66.65 -56.46 18.28
C GLU A 490 65.58 -55.89 17.33
N GLU A 491 64.28 -56.09 17.51
CA GLU A 491 63.48 -57.03 18.32
C GLU A 491 62.12 -57.07 17.59
N THR A 492 61.66 -58.21 17.08
CA THR A 492 60.60 -59.01 17.73
C THR A 492 59.74 -58.19 18.71
N GLY A 493 58.47 -57.93 18.42
CA GLY A 493 57.47 -59.00 18.31
C GLY A 493 56.35 -58.78 19.33
N PRO A 494 55.58 -59.81 19.69
CA PRO A 494 54.20 -59.93 19.19
C PRO A 494 53.15 -59.43 20.22
N VAL A 495 51.93 -59.00 19.85
CA VAL A 495 50.75 -59.84 19.47
C VAL A 495 50.50 -60.98 20.50
N ALA A 496 49.36 -61.15 21.17
CA ALA A 496 47.97 -60.87 20.77
C ALA A 496 47.13 -60.36 21.98
N VAL A 497 46.28 -59.34 21.84
CA VAL A 497 44.86 -59.36 21.40
C VAL A 497 43.86 -59.92 22.45
N ALA A 498 43.05 -59.02 23.02
CA ALA A 498 41.60 -59.19 23.12
C ALA A 498 40.87 -57.84 23.35
N MET A 499 39.99 -57.50 22.39
CA MET A 499 38.77 -56.66 22.49
C MET A 499 38.80 -55.14 22.79
N ALA A 500 38.08 -54.44 21.88
CA ALA A 500 37.22 -53.26 22.07
C ALA A 500 37.82 -51.85 22.35
N GLY A 501 37.59 -50.93 21.39
CA GLY A 501 36.89 -49.67 21.71
C GLY A 501 37.60 -48.33 21.53
N LYS A 502 37.55 -47.79 20.29
CA LYS A 502 37.64 -46.35 19.90
C LYS A 502 38.98 -45.59 20.14
N PRO A 503 39.51 -44.87 19.12
CA PRO A 503 40.72 -44.07 19.26
C PRO A 503 40.44 -42.63 19.72
N LYS A 504 41.28 -42.07 20.60
CA LYS A 504 41.38 -40.62 20.80
C LYS A 504 42.83 -40.12 20.78
N LYS A 505 43.02 -39.12 19.91
CA LYS A 505 44.25 -38.39 19.56
C LYS A 505 45.12 -38.02 20.77
N ARG A 506 46.43 -38.21 20.64
CA ARG A 506 47.45 -37.53 21.47
C ARG A 506 47.61 -36.09 20.97
N ARG A 507 47.78 -35.15 21.91
CA ARG A 507 47.88 -33.70 21.67
C ARG A 507 49.25 -33.35 21.09
N ILE A 508 49.28 -32.64 19.95
CA ILE A 508 50.44 -31.86 19.49
C ILE A 508 50.22 -30.39 19.88
N LEU A 509 51.32 -29.67 20.11
CA LEU A 509 51.34 -28.26 20.52
C LEU A 509 50.71 -27.31 19.49
N PRO A 510 50.28 -26.10 19.89
CA PRO A 510 49.69 -25.13 18.99
C PRO A 510 50.73 -24.62 17.97
N ALA A 511 50.35 -24.59 16.70
CA ALA A 511 51.09 -23.86 15.68
C ALA A 511 51.04 -22.36 16.00
N LYS A 512 52.22 -21.75 16.02
CA LYS A 512 52.41 -20.31 16.17
C LYS A 512 51.92 -19.62 14.90
N THR A 513 51.29 -18.46 15.10
CA THR A 513 50.90 -17.47 14.09
C THR A 513 51.89 -17.34 12.94
N GLU A 514 51.45 -17.71 11.73
CA GLU A 514 51.92 -17.08 10.49
C GLU A 514 50.69 -16.62 9.70
N SER A 515 50.45 -15.31 9.75
CA SER A 515 49.52 -14.63 8.87
C SER A 515 50.06 -14.70 7.44
N ALA A 516 49.46 -15.53 6.61
CA ALA A 516 49.71 -15.50 5.17
C ALA A 516 49.34 -14.11 4.64
N PRO A 517 50.28 -13.32 4.07
CA PRO A 517 49.94 -12.05 3.46
C PRO A 517 49.24 -12.36 2.14
N LYS A 518 47.90 -12.25 2.11
CA LYS A 518 47.17 -12.18 0.85
C LYS A 518 47.57 -10.88 0.15
N SER A 519 48.55 -11.00 -0.74
CA SER A 519 48.96 -10.07 -1.79
C SER A 519 47.97 -8.92 -2.01
N GLY A 520 48.28 -7.76 -1.43
CA GLY A 520 47.56 -6.51 -1.68
C GLY A 520 47.81 -6.01 -3.10
N LYS A 521 47.10 -6.56 -4.09
CA LYS A 521 46.74 -5.78 -5.27
C LYS A 521 45.65 -4.83 -4.82
N GLU A 522 46.01 -3.56 -4.61
CA GLU A 522 44.99 -2.53 -4.39
C GLU A 522 44.03 -2.51 -5.57
N ALA A 523 42.73 -2.70 -5.31
CA ALA A 523 41.72 -2.61 -6.35
C ALA A 523 41.63 -1.17 -6.88
N ALA A 524 41.63 -1.02 -8.20
CA ALA A 524 41.53 0.30 -8.84
C ALA A 524 40.10 0.88 -8.77
N ALA A 525 39.10 0.04 -8.53
CA ALA A 525 37.70 0.42 -8.32
C ALA A 525 37.02 -0.48 -7.27
N SER A 526 35.88 -0.03 -6.76
CA SER A 526 35.05 -0.76 -5.80
C SER A 526 33.56 -0.43 -5.98
N PHE A 527 32.68 -1.39 -5.70
CA PHE A 527 31.26 -1.13 -5.51
C PHE A 527 30.95 -0.81 -4.05
N ILE A 528 30.23 0.30 -3.80
CA ILE A 528 29.72 0.69 -2.48
C ILE A 528 28.21 0.50 -2.48
N ARG A 529 27.64 -0.32 -1.59
CA ARG A 529 26.19 -0.55 -1.52
C ARG A 529 25.47 0.73 -1.11
N ILE A 530 24.34 1.01 -1.75
CA ILE A 530 23.44 2.12 -1.43
C ILE A 530 22.12 1.52 -0.94
N ASN A 531 21.52 2.16 0.06
CA ASN A 531 20.19 1.84 0.58
C ASN A 531 19.10 2.56 -0.27
N PRO A 532 17.83 2.12 -0.24
CA PRO A 532 16.74 2.77 -0.99
C PRO A 532 16.52 4.25 -0.66
N ASP A 533 17.01 4.74 0.49
CA ASP A 533 17.00 6.15 0.90
C ASP A 533 18.12 7.00 0.27
N GLY A 534 18.97 6.39 -0.56
CA GLY A 534 20.11 7.03 -1.22
C GLY A 534 21.39 7.12 -0.38
N GLN A 535 21.37 6.66 0.88
CA GLN A 535 22.56 6.66 1.75
C GLN A 535 23.45 5.44 1.48
N PHE A 536 24.75 5.57 1.74
CA PHE A 536 25.67 4.43 1.68
C PHE A 536 25.34 3.44 2.81
N ALA A 537 25.17 2.17 2.46
CA ALA A 537 24.95 1.12 3.45
C ALA A 537 26.23 0.89 4.28
N ALA A 538 26.07 0.54 5.57
CA ALA A 538 27.17 0.23 6.48
C ALA A 538 27.80 -1.17 6.22
N VAL A 539 27.97 -1.54 4.95
CA VAL A 539 28.53 -2.80 4.48
C VAL A 539 29.89 -2.52 3.82
N ALA A 540 30.86 -3.41 4.00
CA ALA A 540 32.18 -3.25 3.39
C ALA A 540 32.07 -3.15 1.86
N PRO A 541 32.75 -2.17 1.20
CA PRO A 541 32.79 -2.09 -0.26
C PRO A 541 33.36 -3.36 -0.90
N ILE A 542 32.81 -3.75 -2.05
CA ILE A 542 33.29 -4.89 -2.83
C ILE A 542 34.48 -4.42 -3.70
N PRO A 543 35.71 -4.88 -3.45
CA PRO A 543 36.89 -4.43 -4.19
C PRO A 543 37.02 -5.15 -5.54
N LEU A 544 37.19 -4.40 -6.62
CA LEU A 544 37.30 -4.94 -7.98
C LEU A 544 38.78 -5.23 -8.32
N ALA A 545 39.34 -6.22 -7.63
CA ALA A 545 40.75 -6.62 -7.71
C ALA A 545 41.05 -7.69 -8.78
N GLU A 546 40.03 -8.39 -9.27
CA GLU A 546 40.15 -9.50 -10.22
C GLU A 546 39.85 -9.08 -11.67
N LYS A 547 40.31 -9.87 -12.65
CA LYS A 547 40.08 -9.59 -14.08
C LYS A 547 38.64 -9.85 -14.53
N GLU A 548 37.96 -10.79 -13.87
CA GLU A 548 36.56 -11.13 -14.10
C GLU A 548 35.94 -11.45 -12.73
N ILE A 549 34.81 -10.80 -12.43
CA ILE A 549 34.07 -10.99 -11.18
C ILE A 549 32.65 -11.38 -11.59
N VAL A 550 32.20 -12.55 -11.12
CA VAL A 550 30.87 -13.07 -11.36
C VAL A 550 30.02 -12.85 -10.11
N PHE A 551 28.87 -12.19 -10.26
CA PHE A 551 27.91 -11.90 -9.21
C PHE A 551 26.72 -12.84 -9.28
N GLY A 552 26.24 -13.33 -8.13
CA GLY A 552 25.06 -14.20 -8.05
C GLY A 552 24.93 -14.88 -6.70
N THR A 553 23.96 -15.80 -6.59
CA THR A 553 23.70 -16.58 -5.37
C THR A 553 24.40 -17.95 -5.33
N ASP A 554 25.00 -18.43 -6.44
CA ASP A 554 25.68 -19.73 -6.48
C ASP A 554 27.16 -19.63 -6.04
N PRO A 555 27.57 -20.23 -4.90
CA PRO A 555 28.95 -20.18 -4.40
C PRO A 555 29.96 -21.01 -5.22
N VAL A 556 29.50 -21.82 -6.18
CA VAL A 556 30.35 -22.62 -7.08
C VAL A 556 30.66 -21.87 -8.38
N GLN A 557 29.74 -21.01 -8.84
CA GLN A 557 29.86 -20.28 -10.11
C GLN A 557 30.21 -18.80 -9.94
N CYS A 558 29.94 -18.20 -8.78
CA CYS A 558 30.12 -16.77 -8.54
C CYS A 558 31.38 -16.46 -7.70
N THR A 559 32.17 -15.49 -8.15
CA THR A 559 33.30 -14.93 -7.39
C THR A 559 32.83 -14.09 -6.21
N GLN A 560 31.74 -13.34 -6.41
CA GLN A 560 31.11 -12.50 -5.40
C GLN A 560 29.68 -12.98 -5.17
N ILE A 561 29.47 -13.60 -4.01
CA ILE A 561 28.15 -14.02 -3.56
C ILE A 561 27.37 -12.78 -3.11
N MET A 562 26.08 -12.72 -3.46
CA MET A 562 25.15 -11.68 -3.05
C MET A 562 23.89 -12.32 -2.48
N ASP A 563 23.67 -12.17 -1.17
CA ASP A 563 22.55 -12.79 -0.46
C ASP A 563 21.28 -11.93 -0.57
N ASP A 564 20.58 -12.03 -1.71
CA ASP A 564 19.29 -11.36 -1.95
C ASP A 564 18.35 -12.21 -2.83
N PRO A 565 17.04 -12.33 -2.51
CA PRO A 565 16.09 -13.15 -3.29
C PRO A 565 15.91 -12.71 -4.75
N SER A 566 16.17 -11.45 -5.09
CA SER A 566 16.09 -10.94 -6.47
C SER A 566 17.28 -11.36 -7.34
N ILE A 567 18.31 -12.00 -6.77
CA ILE A 567 19.56 -12.32 -7.45
C ILE A 567 19.60 -13.79 -7.89
N SER A 568 19.57 -13.97 -9.21
CA SER A 568 19.77 -15.27 -9.88
C SER A 568 21.12 -15.93 -9.54
N SER A 569 21.18 -17.27 -9.69
CA SER A 569 22.35 -18.11 -9.38
C SER A 569 23.64 -17.60 -9.99
N VAL A 570 23.60 -17.17 -11.26
CA VAL A 570 24.61 -16.35 -11.93
C VAL A 570 23.87 -15.15 -12.52
N HIS A 571 24.07 -13.97 -11.94
CA HIS A 571 23.29 -12.76 -12.23
C HIS A 571 23.99 -11.87 -13.27
N ALA A 572 25.25 -11.50 -13.01
CA ALA A 572 26.02 -10.60 -13.86
C ALA A 572 27.51 -10.91 -13.82
N ARG A 573 28.24 -10.45 -14.83
CA ARG A 573 29.70 -10.55 -14.92
C ARG A 573 30.30 -9.19 -15.19
N LEU A 574 31.32 -8.84 -14.42
CA LEU A 574 32.13 -7.66 -14.65
C LEU A 574 33.51 -8.10 -15.14
N ARG A 575 33.94 -7.60 -16.29
CA ARG A 575 35.23 -7.92 -16.91
C ARG A 575 36.07 -6.66 -17.03
N LEU A 576 37.33 -6.73 -16.58
CA LEU A 576 38.32 -5.70 -16.82
C LEU A 576 38.80 -5.83 -18.29
N THR A 577 38.60 -4.81 -19.10
CA THR A 577 39.05 -4.76 -20.49
C THR A 577 40.53 -4.40 -20.60
N ASP A 578 41.19 -4.78 -21.71
CA ASP A 578 42.63 -4.58 -21.89
C ASP A 578 43.06 -3.09 -21.90
N ASP A 579 42.11 -2.18 -22.13
CA ASP A 579 42.28 -0.72 -22.03
C ASP A 579 41.98 -0.15 -20.63
N GLY A 580 41.83 -1.01 -19.61
CA GLY A 580 41.62 -0.62 -18.21
C GLY A 580 40.18 -0.20 -17.86
N GLY A 581 39.22 -0.38 -18.77
CA GLY A 581 37.79 -0.20 -18.51
C GLY A 581 37.16 -1.37 -17.75
N TYR A 582 35.96 -1.15 -17.22
CA TYR A 582 35.14 -2.17 -16.58
C TYR A 582 33.86 -2.38 -17.39
N LEU A 583 33.71 -3.56 -18.00
CA LEU A 583 32.56 -3.94 -18.81
C LEU A 583 31.62 -4.85 -18.00
N LEU A 584 30.40 -4.39 -17.77
CA LEU A 584 29.34 -5.11 -17.07
C LEU A 584 28.40 -5.80 -18.06
N GLN A 585 28.13 -7.08 -17.85
CA GLN A 585 27.24 -7.89 -18.70
C GLN A 585 26.25 -8.65 -17.82
N ASP A 586 24.95 -8.51 -18.10
CA ASP A 586 23.92 -9.36 -17.49
C ASP A 586 24.05 -10.80 -18.00
N SER A 587 23.87 -11.79 -17.12
CA SER A 587 23.98 -13.22 -17.46
C SER A 587 22.62 -13.88 -17.75
N ASN A 588 21.70 -13.12 -18.35
CA ASN A 588 20.29 -13.47 -18.53
C ASN A 588 19.61 -13.74 -17.18
N SER A 589 19.77 -12.80 -16.24
CA SER A 589 19.19 -12.87 -14.91
C SER A 589 17.67 -12.65 -14.94
N ILE A 590 16.96 -13.14 -13.92
CA ILE A 590 15.49 -13.08 -13.88
C ILE A 590 14.99 -11.66 -13.60
N ALA A 591 15.65 -10.95 -12.68
CA ALA A 591 15.30 -9.57 -12.38
C ALA A 591 15.87 -8.61 -13.45
N GLY A 592 17.10 -8.85 -13.90
CA GLY A 592 17.86 -7.95 -14.78
C GLY A 592 18.98 -7.21 -14.03
N THR A 593 19.92 -6.69 -14.83
CA THR A 593 20.97 -5.76 -14.38
C THR A 593 20.76 -4.41 -15.08
N TRP A 594 20.81 -3.31 -14.32
CA TRP A 594 20.65 -1.95 -14.84
C TRP A 594 21.80 -1.04 -14.43
N VAL A 595 22.09 -0.02 -15.26
CA VAL A 595 23.01 1.07 -14.95
C VAL A 595 22.30 2.39 -15.16
N ASN A 596 22.32 3.27 -14.15
CA ASN A 596 21.65 4.59 -14.17
C ASN A 596 20.17 4.52 -14.63
N TYR A 597 19.45 3.48 -14.17
CA TYR A 597 18.06 3.13 -14.53
C TYR A 597 17.82 2.62 -15.98
N GLU A 598 18.85 2.46 -16.80
CA GLU A 598 18.77 1.80 -18.11
C GLU A 598 19.21 0.33 -18.03
N PRO A 599 18.51 -0.63 -18.69
CA PRO A 599 18.91 -2.04 -18.67
C PRO A 599 20.23 -2.26 -19.43
N VAL A 600 21.12 -3.10 -18.89
CA VAL A 600 22.40 -3.42 -19.52
C VAL A 600 22.15 -4.14 -20.87
N PRO A 601 22.67 -3.63 -22.00
CA PRO A 601 22.52 -4.30 -23.30
C PRO A 601 23.32 -5.61 -23.33
N ARG A 602 22.92 -6.55 -24.20
CA ARG A 602 23.56 -7.88 -24.33
C ARG A 602 25.05 -7.83 -24.67
N GLU A 603 25.52 -6.76 -25.29
CA GLU A 603 26.94 -6.55 -25.61
C GLU A 603 27.76 -6.11 -24.38
N GLY A 604 27.09 -5.58 -23.35
CA GLY A 604 27.65 -5.08 -22.10
C GLY A 604 27.67 -3.56 -22.01
N TYR A 605 27.64 -3.05 -20.78
CA TYR A 605 27.73 -1.63 -20.45
C TYR A 605 29.11 -1.31 -19.87
N ARG A 606 29.77 -0.24 -20.35
CA ARG A 606 31.08 0.17 -19.83
C ARG A 606 30.90 1.18 -18.69
N LEU A 607 31.23 0.77 -17.46
CA LEU A 607 31.04 1.58 -16.26
C LEU A 607 32.02 2.76 -16.18
N GLY A 608 31.48 3.93 -15.84
CA GLY A 608 32.18 5.15 -15.48
C GLY A 608 32.13 5.43 -13.97
N HIS A 609 33.11 6.18 -13.45
CA HIS A 609 33.15 6.58 -12.04
C HIS A 609 31.86 7.35 -11.66
N GLY A 610 31.13 6.86 -10.67
CA GLY A 610 29.89 7.46 -10.20
C GLY A 610 28.61 6.77 -10.70
N ASP A 611 28.70 5.77 -11.58
CA ASP A 611 27.51 5.05 -12.06
C ASP A 611 26.77 4.32 -10.92
N MET A 612 25.43 4.38 -10.96
CA MET A 612 24.56 3.55 -10.15
C MET A 612 24.30 2.23 -10.87
N VAL A 613 24.63 1.11 -10.24
CA VAL A 613 24.40 -0.24 -10.77
C VAL A 613 23.38 -0.96 -9.89
N HIS A 614 22.39 -1.58 -10.52
CA HIS A 614 21.37 -2.38 -9.87
C HIS A 614 21.55 -3.85 -10.27
N PHE A 615 21.67 -4.73 -9.28
CA PHE A 615 21.63 -6.18 -9.43
C PHE A 615 20.34 -6.69 -8.79
N GLY A 616 19.30 -6.89 -9.59
CA GLY A 616 17.94 -7.02 -9.06
C GLY A 616 17.58 -5.80 -8.22
N GLN A 617 17.22 -6.01 -6.96
CA GLN A 617 16.88 -4.95 -6.00
C GLN A 617 18.10 -4.34 -5.30
N LEU A 618 19.31 -4.91 -5.42
CA LEU A 618 20.50 -4.38 -4.75
C LEU A 618 21.13 -3.22 -5.54
N MET A 619 21.23 -2.06 -4.89
CA MET A 619 21.82 -0.85 -5.44
C MET A 619 23.29 -0.68 -5.03
N TYR A 620 24.15 -0.34 -5.98
CA TYR A 620 25.57 -0.09 -5.75
C TYR A 620 26.08 1.12 -6.54
N ARG A 621 26.95 1.93 -5.93
CA ARG A 621 27.73 2.97 -6.62
C ARG A 621 29.06 2.39 -7.09
N PHE A 622 29.40 2.54 -8.36
CA PHE A 622 30.72 2.23 -8.89
C PHE A 622 31.70 3.38 -8.62
N MET A 623 32.77 3.12 -7.86
CA MET A 623 33.75 4.12 -7.46
C MET A 623 35.17 3.71 -7.86
N MET A 624 35.81 4.50 -8.73
CA MET A 624 37.23 4.35 -9.07
C MET A 624 38.13 5.12 -8.08
N LYS A 625 39.26 4.53 -7.67
CA LYS A 625 40.25 5.14 -6.76
C LYS A 625 40.95 6.37 -7.36
N THR A 626 41.08 6.40 -8.68
CA THR A 626 41.50 7.59 -9.44
C THR A 626 40.43 7.84 -10.51
N PRO A 627 39.64 8.94 -10.44
CA PRO A 627 38.58 9.19 -11.42
C PRO A 627 39.18 9.57 -12.77
N SER A 628 38.70 8.94 -13.84
CA SER A 628 38.93 9.44 -15.21
C SER A 628 38.13 10.73 -15.42
N ALA A 629 38.62 11.63 -16.26
CA ALA A 629 38.03 12.96 -16.43
C ALA A 629 36.55 12.88 -16.88
N VAL A 630 35.65 13.43 -16.07
CA VAL A 630 34.20 13.39 -16.30
C VAL A 630 33.85 14.18 -17.57
N PRO A 631 33.23 13.57 -18.59
CA PRO A 631 32.73 14.31 -19.74
C PRO A 631 31.53 15.17 -19.33
N THR A 632 31.58 16.47 -19.63
CA THR A 632 30.48 17.41 -19.36
C THR A 632 29.20 16.99 -20.11
N PRO A 633 28.02 17.03 -19.47
CA PRO A 633 26.77 16.57 -20.09
C PRO A 633 26.39 17.44 -21.29
N LYS A 634 26.15 16.79 -22.44
CA LYS A 634 25.53 17.42 -23.61
C LYS A 634 24.01 17.30 -23.52
N ILE A 635 23.35 18.36 -23.08
CA ILE A 635 21.90 18.48 -23.18
C ILE A 635 21.54 18.51 -24.67
N THR A 636 20.81 17.50 -25.14
CA THR A 636 20.27 17.45 -26.50
C THR A 636 18.76 17.56 -26.40
N VAL A 637 18.21 18.72 -26.78
CA VAL A 637 16.76 18.95 -26.79
C VAL A 637 16.19 18.22 -28.01
N GLN A 638 15.30 17.25 -27.79
CA GLN A 638 14.53 16.65 -28.88
C GLN A 638 13.41 17.62 -29.30
N PRO A 639 13.26 17.92 -30.61
CA PRO A 639 12.08 18.65 -31.09
C PRO A 639 10.85 17.75 -30.96
N VAL A 640 9.73 18.33 -30.52
CA VAL A 640 8.41 17.71 -30.58
C VAL A 640 7.92 17.82 -32.02
N GLU A 641 7.49 16.72 -32.63
CA GLU A 641 6.81 16.74 -33.93
C GLU A 641 5.38 17.28 -33.76
N GLU A 642 4.99 18.24 -34.61
CA GLU A 642 3.62 18.80 -34.72
C GLU A 642 2.69 17.93 -35.57
#